data_AF-A0A7J6S4I1-F1
#
_entry.id   AF-A0A7J6S4I1-F1
#
_cell.length_a   1.000
_cell.length_b   1.000
_cell.length_c   1.000
_cell.angle_alpha   90.00
_cell.angle_beta   90.00
_cell.angle_gamma   90.00
#
_symmetry.space_group_name_H-M   'P 1'
#
loop_
_entity.id
_entity.type
_entity.pdbx_description
1 polymer ?
#
loop_
_entity_poly.entity_id
_entity_poly.type
_entity_poly.pdbx_seq_one_letter_code
_entity_poly.pdbx_strand_id
1 'polypeptide(L)'
;KELVFNHVVDMILVGSMGLPGGGRTFITERLKRHYHLIGYTDLKERSISGIFNTIADYFFKAFEEEVQGLVPKMVDGIIDVFQKIGDTLLPTPAKSHYTFNLRDIWKVFLGICGLSRQKGNSSMMAIRCWVHEINRVFGDRLVDSKDRAWLEEQEREKLQECFGVDPDEVLKSDRLVFGRFMDVGADVQHYVEISDMERMKQVIEAYLDEYNSTAVHRMPLVMFLDACEHSLTRLSSFICDYECYQIEVAKGYGMNEFKEDVKTCLMKCGIEDKVQVFLFCDTQIISEEMVEAMNNVLNSGDVPNLYKVEDLDAIASACRTVCQQQGLQPTKANIFAAYLSRVQKNVHVVLAFSPVGDAFRTRLRMFPSLANCCTIDWFAEWPAEALYSVAEQEILGGGVQLPNMEGVLNGFKFVHQNVESESRKFFEVLKRKVYVTPTSFLELLGSFKSILAEKRKEVGLLQHRYQVGLDKISRAEDQVSELQEDLVAMKPVLEQTSKEVAEMMVVIEADKKDAAVTQEAVAKEESEALTKKEITQTIKDDAQRDLDEAIPALDEAVRCLSKLKAEHVREVKAMTNPPSGVKLTMEAVCIMFSIKPVRKNDPNKLGAKIDDYWESAQKELLQDPKKLLDSLMHYDKENIADSVIEKITPYIEREDFDPQAIKKASVACEAICMWARAMFKYNTVSKAVEPKRIKLREAEEELKVTMQRLDEAQEKLAQVNARIAKLEADYSAAVEKQQQLQHDSHMCEVKLERAHKLIGGLGGEKSRWRENVKNLSRSLDLLPGDCLVAASGVSYLGPFTNEYRLVCEAAWRGEMSSRGVE
;
A
#
# COMPACT_ATOMS: atom_id res chain seq x y z
N LYS A 1 -24.61 -55.59 55.68
CA LYS A 1 -24.14 -56.87 55.07
C LYS A 1 -23.82 -57.82 56.22
N GLU A 2 -24.45 -58.99 56.27
CA GLU A 2 -24.05 -60.05 57.20
C GLU A 2 -22.59 -60.45 56.90
N LEU A 3 -21.78 -60.58 57.94
CA LEU A 3 -20.39 -61.00 57.81
C LEU A 3 -20.37 -62.52 57.64
N VAL A 4 -19.99 -62.99 56.44
CA VAL A 4 -19.88 -64.42 56.13
C VAL A 4 -18.45 -64.88 56.43
N PHE A 5 -18.31 -65.99 57.15
CA PHE A 5 -17.01 -66.58 57.45
C PHE A 5 -16.52 -67.39 56.24
N ASN A 6 -15.40 -66.97 55.64
CA ASN A 6 -14.77 -67.68 54.53
C ASN A 6 -13.57 -68.50 55.06
N HIS A 7 -13.64 -69.83 54.93
CA HIS A 7 -12.51 -70.72 55.20
C HIS A 7 -11.63 -70.87 53.96
N VAL A 8 -10.34 -70.59 54.08
CA VAL A 8 -9.34 -70.83 53.03
C VAL A 8 -8.57 -72.10 53.38
N VAL A 9 -8.59 -73.09 52.49
CA VAL A 9 -8.00 -74.42 52.67
C VAL A 9 -6.85 -74.61 51.67
N ASP A 10 -5.82 -75.37 52.04
CA ASP A 10 -4.67 -75.72 51.18
C ASP A 10 -3.85 -74.53 50.63
N MET A 11 -3.61 -73.52 51.46
CA MET A 11 -2.76 -72.36 51.11
C MET A 11 -1.33 -72.53 51.65
N ILE A 12 -0.34 -72.23 50.80
CA ILE A 12 1.07 -72.05 51.20
C ILE A 12 1.41 -70.57 51.04
N LEU A 13 1.97 -69.96 52.09
CA LEU A 13 2.40 -68.57 52.08
C LEU A 13 3.94 -68.51 52.04
N VAL A 14 4.46 -67.80 51.05
CA VAL A 14 5.89 -67.49 50.93
C VAL A 14 6.01 -65.98 50.80
N GLY A 15 6.93 -65.38 51.55
CA GLY A 15 7.20 -63.95 51.52
C GLY A 15 8.69 -63.68 51.49
N SER A 16 9.08 -62.57 50.89
CA SER A 16 10.45 -62.05 50.93
C SER A 16 10.43 -60.58 51.34
N MET A 17 11.51 -60.14 51.97
CA MET A 17 11.70 -58.73 52.29
C MET A 17 13.19 -58.38 52.23
N GLY A 18 13.49 -57.11 51.98
CA GLY A 18 14.85 -56.61 52.20
C GLY A 18 15.24 -56.68 53.68
N LEU A 19 16.54 -56.73 53.96
CA LEU A 19 17.05 -56.72 55.34
C LEU A 19 16.45 -55.56 56.15
N PRO A 20 15.92 -55.82 57.36
CA PRO A 20 15.37 -54.76 58.20
C PRO A 20 16.51 -53.89 58.77
N GLY A 21 16.27 -52.57 58.83
CA GLY A 21 17.29 -51.58 59.18
C GLY A 21 17.35 -50.42 58.18
N GLY A 22 18.14 -49.38 58.47
CA GLY A 22 18.38 -48.25 57.56
C GLY A 22 17.12 -47.48 57.12
N GLY A 23 16.02 -47.58 57.86
CA GLY A 23 14.73 -46.95 57.53
C GLY A 23 13.67 -47.89 56.95
N ARG A 24 13.98 -49.18 56.72
CA ARG A 24 13.02 -50.26 56.39
C ARG A 24 12.34 -50.82 57.64
N THR A 25 11.09 -51.25 57.50
CA THR A 25 10.26 -51.74 58.61
C THR A 25 10.66 -53.14 59.07
N PHE A 26 10.50 -53.40 60.37
CA PHE A 26 10.70 -54.72 60.97
C PHE A 26 9.42 -55.56 60.88
N ILE A 27 9.55 -56.87 60.65
CA ILE A 27 8.42 -57.80 60.79
C ILE A 27 8.01 -57.86 62.27
N THR A 28 6.71 -57.82 62.54
CA THR A 28 6.18 -58.02 63.89
C THR A 28 6.47 -59.43 64.40
N GLU A 29 6.82 -59.55 65.68
CA GLU A 29 7.11 -60.86 66.31
C GLU A 29 5.92 -61.83 66.26
N ARG A 30 4.69 -61.32 66.21
CA ARG A 30 3.49 -62.15 66.05
C ARG A 30 3.46 -62.85 64.71
N LEU A 31 3.81 -62.13 63.63
CA LEU A 31 3.86 -62.72 62.29
C LEU A 31 5.04 -63.68 62.15
N LYS A 32 6.21 -63.34 62.71
CA LYS A 32 7.41 -64.20 62.66
C LYS A 32 7.17 -65.61 63.20
N ARG A 33 6.31 -65.77 64.21
CA ARG A 33 5.96 -67.10 64.77
C ARG A 33 5.29 -68.04 63.75
N HIS A 34 4.68 -67.51 62.70
CA HIS A 34 4.01 -68.29 61.67
C HIS A 34 4.88 -68.57 60.44
N TYR A 35 6.11 -68.04 60.38
CA TYR A 35 7.00 -68.15 59.22
C TYR A 35 8.36 -68.70 59.63
N HIS A 36 8.95 -69.51 58.75
CA HIS A 36 10.38 -69.83 58.80
C HIS A 36 11.15 -68.70 58.12
N LEU A 37 12.04 -68.04 58.87
CA LEU A 37 12.88 -66.97 58.33
C LEU A 37 14.16 -67.56 57.73
N ILE A 38 14.37 -67.34 56.43
CA ILE A 38 15.58 -67.74 55.70
C ILE A 38 16.29 -66.46 55.25
N GLY A 39 17.53 -66.27 55.69
CA GLY A 39 18.37 -65.14 55.28
C GLY A 39 19.20 -65.51 54.05
N TYR A 40 19.04 -64.74 52.97
CA TYR A 40 19.93 -64.82 51.81
C TYR A 40 21.14 -63.90 52.03
N THR A 41 22.33 -64.44 51.84
CA THR A 41 23.59 -63.67 51.83
C THR A 41 23.93 -63.28 50.40
N ASP A 42 24.72 -62.22 50.25
CA ASP A 42 25.13 -61.75 48.93
C ASP A 42 25.96 -62.81 48.20
N LEU A 43 25.78 -62.86 46.87
CA LEU A 43 26.49 -63.80 46.01
C LEU A 43 27.98 -63.49 46.02
N LYS A 44 28.81 -64.54 46.15
CA LYS A 44 30.26 -64.39 46.01
C LYS A 44 30.63 -64.01 44.58
N GLU A 45 31.67 -63.22 44.44
CA GLU A 45 32.20 -62.73 43.16
C GLU A 45 32.39 -63.84 42.11
N ARG A 46 32.96 -64.98 42.49
CA ARG A 46 33.14 -66.14 41.59
C ARG A 46 31.82 -66.65 41.00
N SER A 47 30.75 -66.61 41.78
CA SER A 47 29.42 -67.02 41.31
C SER A 47 28.84 -65.99 40.33
N ILE A 48 29.03 -64.70 40.63
CA ILE A 48 28.61 -63.59 39.76
C ILE A 48 29.35 -63.70 38.42
N SER A 49 30.68 -63.74 38.45
CA SER A 49 31.52 -63.88 37.25
C SER A 49 31.15 -65.15 36.45
N GLY A 50 30.90 -66.30 37.11
CA GLY A 50 30.46 -67.51 36.43
C GLY A 50 29.11 -67.38 35.68
N ILE A 51 28.12 -66.71 36.29
CA ILE A 51 26.81 -66.48 35.67
C ILE A 51 26.95 -65.58 34.44
N PHE A 52 27.64 -64.45 34.60
CA PHE A 52 27.74 -63.45 33.54
C PHE A 52 28.65 -63.90 32.38
N ASN A 53 29.75 -64.60 32.66
CA ASN A 53 30.56 -65.23 31.61
C ASN A 53 29.74 -66.23 30.78
N THR A 54 28.97 -67.11 31.43
CA THR A 54 28.15 -68.11 30.71
C THR A 54 27.16 -67.44 29.74
N ILE A 55 26.56 -66.32 30.15
CA ILE A 55 25.61 -65.58 29.32
C ILE A 55 26.37 -64.85 28.20
N ALA A 56 27.42 -64.11 28.55
CA ALA A 56 28.18 -63.34 27.58
C ALA A 56 28.82 -64.24 26.51
N ASP A 57 29.39 -65.37 26.89
CA ASP A 57 29.94 -66.37 25.96
C ASP A 57 28.89 -66.84 24.94
N TYR A 58 27.64 -67.04 25.36
CA TYR A 58 26.56 -67.41 24.44
C TYR A 58 26.28 -66.34 23.39
N PHE A 59 26.23 -65.06 23.80
CA PHE A 59 25.98 -63.93 22.90
C PHE A 59 27.17 -63.66 21.97
N PHE A 60 28.39 -63.71 22.50
CA PHE A 60 29.61 -63.38 21.76
C PHE A 60 30.15 -64.54 20.92
N LYS A 61 29.59 -65.75 21.02
CA LYS A 61 29.99 -66.92 20.22
C LYS A 61 29.99 -66.68 18.70
N ALA A 62 29.17 -65.75 18.22
CA ALA A 62 29.06 -65.42 16.80
C ALA A 62 30.03 -64.32 16.33
N PHE A 63 30.82 -63.72 17.23
CA PHE A 63 31.80 -62.68 16.94
C PHE A 63 33.17 -63.29 16.58
N GLU A 64 34.12 -62.48 16.14
CA GLU A 64 35.49 -62.93 15.87
C GLU A 64 36.24 -63.35 17.15
N GLU A 65 37.23 -64.25 17.01
CA GLU A 65 37.98 -64.79 18.16
C GLU A 65 38.65 -63.71 19.01
N GLU A 66 39.07 -62.60 18.39
CA GLU A 66 39.63 -61.45 19.10
C GLU A 66 38.64 -60.84 20.10
N VAL A 67 37.37 -60.68 19.71
CA VAL A 67 36.31 -60.13 20.58
C VAL A 67 35.92 -61.15 21.63
N GLN A 68 35.84 -62.43 21.28
CA GLN A 68 35.54 -63.50 22.23
C GLN A 68 36.57 -63.56 23.37
N GLY A 69 37.86 -63.34 23.06
CA GLY A 69 38.93 -63.29 24.07
C GLY A 69 38.81 -62.12 25.06
N LEU A 70 38.03 -61.07 24.74
CA LEU A 70 37.80 -59.93 25.63
C LEU A 70 36.68 -60.17 26.63
N VAL A 71 35.74 -61.08 26.35
CA VAL A 71 34.52 -61.27 27.15
C VAL A 71 34.81 -61.52 28.64
N PRO A 72 35.74 -62.43 29.03
CA PRO A 72 36.03 -62.64 30.44
C PRO A 72 36.62 -61.40 31.13
N LYS A 73 37.47 -60.66 30.41
CA LYS A 73 38.07 -59.41 30.90
C LYS A 73 37.04 -58.32 31.10
N MET A 74 36.06 -58.22 30.18
CA MET A 74 34.95 -57.29 30.29
C MET A 74 34.09 -57.61 31.51
N VAL A 75 33.81 -58.90 31.75
CA VAL A 75 33.00 -59.35 32.88
C VAL A 75 33.66 -59.01 34.21
N ASP A 76 34.93 -59.37 34.36
CA ASP A 76 35.68 -59.12 35.59
C ASP A 76 35.87 -57.62 35.81
N GLY A 77 36.11 -56.84 34.74
CA GLY A 77 36.17 -55.37 34.81
C GLY A 77 34.88 -54.71 35.30
N ILE A 78 33.71 -55.16 34.83
CA ILE A 78 32.41 -54.63 35.30
C ILE A 78 32.21 -54.93 36.78
N ILE A 79 32.57 -56.14 37.21
CA ILE A 79 32.42 -56.57 38.60
C ILE A 79 33.33 -55.75 39.52
N ASP A 80 34.59 -55.51 39.14
CA ASP A 80 35.53 -54.69 39.90
C ASP A 80 35.04 -53.24 40.03
N VAL A 81 34.64 -52.62 38.91
CA VAL A 81 34.06 -51.26 38.92
C VAL A 81 32.83 -51.19 39.82
N PHE A 82 31.92 -52.17 39.73
CA PHE A 82 30.74 -52.24 40.60
C PHE A 82 31.09 -52.34 42.09
N GLN A 83 32.08 -53.15 42.46
CA GLN A 83 32.53 -53.27 43.85
C GLN A 83 33.11 -51.95 44.35
N LYS A 84 34.01 -51.32 43.58
CA LYS A 84 34.59 -50.02 43.93
C LYS A 84 33.54 -48.92 44.08
N ILE A 85 32.52 -48.90 43.22
CA ILE A 85 31.36 -48.02 43.33
C ILE A 85 30.61 -48.27 44.64
N GLY A 86 30.34 -49.54 44.96
CA GLY A 86 29.65 -49.93 46.20
C GLY A 86 30.36 -49.50 47.47
N ASP A 87 31.69 -49.49 47.46
CA ASP A 87 32.52 -49.10 48.61
C ASP A 87 32.71 -47.58 48.72
N THR A 88 32.80 -46.87 47.58
CA THR A 88 33.16 -45.44 47.54
C THR A 88 31.94 -44.52 47.47
N LEU A 89 30.97 -44.84 46.61
CA LEU A 89 29.83 -43.98 46.26
C LEU A 89 28.58 -44.36 47.07
N LEU A 90 28.69 -44.24 48.39
CA LEU A 90 27.60 -44.60 49.30
C LEU A 90 26.42 -43.60 49.26
N PRO A 91 25.18 -44.06 49.49
CA PRO A 91 24.00 -43.20 49.48
C PRO A 91 24.03 -42.20 50.65
N THR A 92 23.83 -40.93 50.33
CA THR A 92 23.72 -39.83 51.31
C THR A 92 22.36 -39.15 51.22
N PRO A 93 21.96 -38.30 52.18
CA PRO A 93 20.74 -37.50 52.07
C PRO A 93 20.61 -36.68 50.79
N ALA A 94 21.73 -36.17 50.25
CA ALA A 94 21.77 -35.43 48.99
C ALA A 94 21.83 -36.35 47.76
N LYS A 95 22.39 -37.56 47.91
CA LYS A 95 22.61 -38.55 46.85
C LYS A 95 21.88 -39.85 47.18
N SER A 96 20.59 -39.76 47.47
CA SER A 96 19.82 -40.91 47.98
C SER A 96 19.58 -42.01 46.93
N HIS A 97 19.78 -41.67 45.65
CA HIS A 97 19.65 -42.57 44.52
C HIS A 97 20.95 -43.33 44.20
N TYR A 98 22.05 -43.09 44.93
CA TYR A 98 23.30 -43.85 44.83
C TYR A 98 23.14 -45.23 45.49
N THR A 99 22.19 -46.00 44.96
CA THR A 99 21.89 -47.36 45.38
C THR A 99 22.19 -48.26 44.21
N PHE A 100 23.26 -49.06 44.33
CA PHE A 100 23.71 -49.96 43.28
C PHE A 100 23.39 -51.41 43.66
N ASN A 101 22.92 -52.19 42.70
CA ASN A 101 22.56 -53.60 42.92
C ASN A 101 22.95 -54.48 41.73
N LEU A 102 22.82 -55.81 41.85
CA LEU A 102 23.20 -56.75 40.78
C LEU A 102 22.45 -56.58 39.46
N ARG A 103 21.29 -55.90 39.45
CA ARG A 103 20.59 -55.54 38.20
C ARG A 103 21.37 -54.48 37.42
N ASP A 104 22.16 -53.65 38.08
CA ASP A 104 22.98 -52.65 37.40
C ASP A 104 24.09 -53.34 36.60
N ILE A 105 24.74 -54.37 37.16
CA ILE A 105 25.65 -55.24 36.40
C ILE A 105 24.93 -55.83 35.18
N TRP A 106 23.73 -56.40 35.38
CA TRP A 106 22.93 -56.93 34.28
C TRP A 106 22.59 -55.91 33.19
N LYS A 107 22.29 -54.66 33.55
CA LYS A 107 22.01 -53.58 32.57
C LYS A 107 23.23 -53.29 31.70
N VAL A 108 24.43 -53.19 32.29
CA VAL A 108 25.68 -52.98 31.54
C VAL A 108 25.90 -54.12 30.56
N PHE A 109 25.72 -55.37 31.01
CA PHE A 109 25.82 -56.54 30.13
C PHE A 109 24.77 -56.54 29.02
N LEU A 110 23.53 -56.17 29.33
CA LEU A 110 22.45 -56.14 28.35
C LEU A 110 22.76 -55.14 27.22
N GLY A 111 23.32 -53.98 27.56
CA GLY A 111 23.76 -52.99 26.57
C GLY A 111 24.92 -53.50 25.71
N ILE A 112 25.93 -54.11 26.33
CA ILE A 112 27.07 -54.73 25.62
C ILE A 112 26.61 -55.84 24.68
N CYS A 113 25.72 -56.72 25.13
CA CYS A 113 25.12 -57.79 24.31
C CYS A 113 24.24 -57.24 23.18
N GLY A 114 23.89 -55.95 23.22
CA GLY A 114 23.19 -55.26 22.15
C GLY A 114 24.06 -54.95 20.93
N LEU A 115 25.39 -55.01 21.05
CA LEU A 115 26.35 -54.68 20.00
C LEU A 115 26.10 -55.51 18.73
N SER A 116 26.06 -54.86 17.56
CA SER A 116 25.78 -55.56 16.31
C SER A 116 26.98 -56.40 15.85
N ARG A 117 26.81 -57.72 15.74
CA ARG A 117 27.80 -58.63 15.13
C ARG A 117 28.19 -58.30 13.68
N GLN A 118 27.39 -57.50 12.95
CA GLN A 118 27.68 -57.20 11.54
C GLN A 118 28.57 -55.98 11.39
N LYS A 119 28.43 -55.01 12.30
CA LYS A 119 29.11 -53.70 12.21
C LYS A 119 30.08 -53.46 13.38
N GLY A 120 29.99 -54.23 14.46
CA GLY A 120 30.77 -54.08 15.70
C GLY A 120 31.69 -55.25 16.05
N ASN A 121 32.25 -55.93 15.04
CA ASN A 121 33.19 -57.04 15.23
C ASN A 121 34.63 -56.62 15.57
N SER A 122 34.90 -55.33 15.80
CA SER A 122 36.23 -54.87 16.18
C SER A 122 36.44 -54.96 17.70
N SER A 123 37.60 -55.46 18.12
CA SER A 123 38.05 -55.45 19.52
C SER A 123 37.97 -54.05 20.16
N MET A 124 38.42 -53.01 19.45
CA MET A 124 38.35 -51.63 19.91
C MET A 124 36.90 -51.16 20.10
N MET A 125 36.00 -51.51 19.18
CA MET A 125 34.58 -51.12 19.28
C MET A 125 33.88 -51.82 20.45
N ALA A 126 34.21 -53.09 20.72
CA ALA A 126 33.70 -53.80 21.90
C ALA A 126 34.17 -53.15 23.20
N ILE A 127 35.43 -52.69 23.27
CA ILE A 127 35.97 -51.96 24.43
C ILE A 127 35.31 -50.58 24.57
N ARG A 128 35.08 -49.85 23.48
CA ARG A 128 34.34 -48.57 23.52
C ARG A 128 32.89 -48.76 23.96
N CYS A 129 32.24 -49.84 23.53
CA CYS A 129 30.90 -50.20 23.95
C CYS A 129 30.88 -50.49 25.46
N TRP A 130 31.89 -51.19 25.97
CA TRP A 130 32.06 -51.43 27.41
C TRP A 130 32.12 -50.13 28.21
N VAL A 131 32.97 -49.18 27.80
CA VAL A 131 33.09 -47.86 28.45
C VAL A 131 31.76 -47.09 28.38
N HIS A 132 31.10 -47.12 27.22
CA HIS A 132 29.81 -46.46 27.02
C HIS A 132 28.75 -46.98 27.98
N GLU A 133 28.60 -48.30 28.11
CA GLU A 133 27.57 -48.91 28.94
C GLU A 133 27.83 -48.71 30.45
N ILE A 134 29.10 -48.67 30.87
CA ILE A 134 29.46 -48.28 32.25
C ILE A 134 29.01 -46.85 32.52
N ASN A 135 29.30 -45.92 31.61
CA ASN A 135 28.86 -44.54 31.73
C ASN A 135 27.32 -44.42 31.70
N ARG A 136 26.61 -45.17 30.86
CA ARG A 136 25.13 -45.14 30.82
C ARG A 136 24.43 -45.69 32.05
N VAL A 137 25.02 -46.69 32.71
CA VAL A 137 24.39 -47.30 33.90
C VAL A 137 24.83 -46.66 35.21
N PHE A 138 26.13 -46.33 35.31
CA PHE A 138 26.74 -45.77 36.51
C PHE A 138 26.97 -44.27 36.39
N GLY A 139 27.57 -43.79 35.31
CA GLY A 139 27.92 -42.38 35.09
C GLY A 139 26.72 -41.43 35.03
N ASP A 140 25.70 -41.78 34.25
CA ASP A 140 24.46 -41.00 34.11
C ASP A 140 23.71 -40.87 35.44
N ARG A 141 23.93 -41.78 36.40
CA ARG A 141 23.37 -41.71 37.76
C ARG A 141 24.07 -40.68 38.64
N LEU A 142 25.28 -40.24 38.29
CA LEU A 142 26.11 -39.38 39.15
C LEU A 142 25.73 -37.90 39.02
N VAL A 143 25.65 -37.23 40.17
CA VAL A 143 25.26 -35.83 40.30
C VAL A 143 26.43 -34.86 40.08
N ASP A 144 27.55 -35.12 40.75
CA ASP A 144 28.66 -34.18 40.82
C ASP A 144 29.72 -34.49 39.76
N SER A 145 30.34 -33.44 39.20
CA SER A 145 31.47 -33.56 38.28
C SER A 145 32.67 -34.29 38.91
N LYS A 146 32.84 -34.20 40.24
CA LYS A 146 33.87 -34.93 40.98
C LYS A 146 33.66 -36.44 40.95
N ASP A 147 32.41 -36.89 41.12
CA ASP A 147 32.10 -38.32 41.11
C ASP A 147 32.25 -38.88 39.68
N ARG A 148 31.85 -38.10 38.66
CA ARG A 148 32.04 -38.46 37.24
C ARG A 148 33.53 -38.57 36.88
N ALA A 149 34.35 -37.61 37.31
CA ALA A 149 35.81 -37.68 37.11
C ALA A 149 36.45 -38.86 37.84
N TRP A 150 35.94 -39.22 39.03
CA TRP A 150 36.38 -40.44 39.72
C TRP A 150 36.04 -41.71 38.94
N LEU A 151 34.85 -41.80 38.36
CA LEU A 151 34.46 -42.94 37.52
C LEU A 151 35.35 -43.04 36.28
N GLU A 152 35.60 -41.91 35.60
CA GLU A 152 36.50 -41.86 34.44
C GLU A 152 37.91 -42.35 34.79
N GLU A 153 38.44 -42.00 35.97
CA GLU A 153 39.73 -42.52 36.45
C GLU A 153 39.69 -44.05 36.64
N GLN A 154 38.59 -44.60 37.19
CA GLN A 154 38.44 -46.05 37.32
C GLN A 154 38.38 -46.75 35.94
N GLU A 155 37.72 -46.14 34.97
CA GLU A 155 37.67 -46.64 33.59
C GLU A 155 39.06 -46.63 32.97
N ARG A 156 39.81 -45.53 33.09
CA ARG A 156 41.20 -45.41 32.61
C ARG A 156 42.12 -46.47 33.21
N GLU A 157 42.01 -46.71 34.52
CA GLU A 157 42.74 -47.78 35.21
C GLU A 157 42.41 -49.16 34.61
N LYS A 158 41.13 -49.50 34.45
CA LYS A 158 40.72 -50.81 33.90
C LYS A 158 41.07 -50.99 32.42
N LEU A 159 41.06 -49.92 31.62
CA LEU A 159 41.50 -49.95 30.22
C LEU A 159 42.96 -50.41 30.08
N GLN A 160 43.83 -49.94 30.98
CA GLN A 160 45.22 -50.37 31.00
C GLN A 160 45.39 -51.77 31.59
N GLU A 161 44.76 -52.06 32.73
CA GLU A 161 44.95 -53.33 33.46
C GLU A 161 44.33 -54.54 32.77
N CYS A 162 43.07 -54.44 32.35
CA CYS A 162 42.31 -55.57 31.81
C CYS A 162 42.55 -55.72 30.29
N PHE A 163 42.53 -54.61 29.57
CA PHE A 163 42.55 -54.60 28.11
C PHE A 163 43.94 -54.35 27.51
N GLY A 164 44.86 -53.72 28.26
CA GLY A 164 46.20 -53.40 27.77
C GLY A 164 46.20 -52.35 26.66
N VAL A 165 45.16 -51.50 26.62
CA VAL A 165 44.98 -50.45 25.61
C VAL A 165 45.25 -49.10 26.25
N ASP A 166 45.82 -48.17 25.48
CA ASP A 166 45.99 -46.79 25.91
C ASP A 166 44.61 -46.13 26.08
N PRO A 167 44.25 -45.63 27.29
CA PRO A 167 42.96 -44.99 27.52
C PRO A 167 42.70 -43.83 26.57
N ASP A 168 43.74 -43.09 26.19
CA ASP A 168 43.60 -41.93 25.30
C ASP A 168 43.27 -42.32 23.85
N GLU A 169 43.56 -43.56 23.42
CA GLU A 169 43.11 -44.08 22.12
C GLU A 169 41.63 -44.50 22.14
N VAL A 170 41.17 -45.03 23.28
CA VAL A 170 39.78 -45.45 23.48
C VAL A 170 38.88 -44.23 23.64
N LEU A 171 39.31 -43.26 24.45
CA LEU A 171 38.62 -42.02 24.80
C LEU A 171 38.98 -40.85 23.86
N LYS A 172 39.59 -41.14 22.71
CA LYS A 172 40.05 -40.13 21.74
C LYS A 172 38.91 -39.24 21.22
N SER A 173 37.72 -39.80 21.10
CA SER A 173 36.52 -39.05 20.75
C SER A 173 36.04 -38.31 21.99
N ASP A 174 35.80 -36.99 21.88
CA ASP A 174 35.30 -36.15 22.98
C ASP A 174 34.08 -36.76 23.68
N ARG A 175 33.28 -37.55 22.95
CA ARG A 175 32.13 -38.31 23.46
C ARG A 175 32.01 -39.67 22.78
N LEU A 176 31.76 -40.72 23.59
CA LEU A 176 31.48 -42.08 23.10
C LEU A 176 29.97 -42.32 23.15
N VAL A 177 29.33 -42.41 21.99
CA VAL A 177 27.88 -42.62 21.87
C VAL A 177 27.61 -43.86 21.03
N PHE A 178 26.76 -44.75 21.54
CA PHE A 178 26.22 -45.88 20.80
C PHE A 178 24.71 -45.68 20.60
N GLY A 179 24.21 -46.05 19.42
CA GLY A 179 22.80 -45.85 19.09
C GLY A 179 22.31 -46.77 17.99
N ARG A 180 20.98 -46.88 17.87
CA ARG A 180 20.29 -47.71 16.86
C ARG A 180 19.68 -46.89 15.71
N PHE A 181 19.71 -45.56 15.78
CA PHE A 181 18.87 -44.69 14.94
C PHE A 181 19.58 -44.04 13.74
N MET A 182 20.87 -44.33 13.51
CA MET A 182 21.64 -43.70 12.43
C MET A 182 21.29 -44.21 11.02
N ASP A 183 20.81 -45.46 10.91
CA ASP A 183 20.43 -46.09 9.64
C ASP A 183 18.95 -45.78 9.32
N VAL A 184 18.67 -44.55 8.87
CA VAL A 184 17.30 -44.08 8.57
C VAL A 184 16.63 -44.97 7.51
N GLY A 185 15.49 -45.56 7.86
CA GLY A 185 14.66 -46.37 6.96
C GLY A 185 15.13 -47.82 6.74
N ALA A 186 16.14 -48.30 7.48
CA ALA A 186 16.55 -49.70 7.44
C ALA A 186 15.64 -50.61 8.27
N ASP A 187 15.27 -51.78 7.74
CA ASP A 187 14.47 -52.80 8.45
C ASP A 187 15.15 -53.34 9.72
N VAL A 188 16.50 -53.30 9.76
CA VAL A 188 17.30 -53.73 10.90
C VAL A 188 18.20 -52.59 11.34
N GLN A 189 17.87 -52.03 12.50
CA GLN A 189 18.71 -51.05 13.17
C GLN A 189 19.85 -51.74 13.94
N HIS A 190 21.08 -51.27 13.73
CA HIS A 190 22.26 -51.82 14.38
C HIS A 190 22.73 -50.94 15.53
N TYR A 191 22.96 -51.54 16.70
CA TYR A 191 23.62 -50.86 17.80
C TYR A 191 25.12 -50.79 17.55
N VAL A 192 25.64 -49.59 17.28
CA VAL A 192 27.03 -49.34 16.90
C VAL A 192 27.49 -47.99 17.42
N GLU A 193 28.81 -47.80 17.45
CA GLU A 193 29.45 -46.52 17.74
C GLU A 193 29.07 -45.48 16.69
N ILE A 194 28.68 -44.29 17.15
CA ILE A 194 28.40 -43.13 16.32
C ILE A 194 29.68 -42.28 16.25
N SER A 195 30.38 -42.34 15.12
CA SER A 195 31.64 -41.62 14.94
C SER A 195 31.47 -40.14 14.56
N ASP A 196 30.35 -39.79 13.93
CA ASP A 196 30.07 -38.45 13.41
C ASP A 196 28.90 -37.81 14.17
N MET A 197 29.24 -36.93 15.12
CA MET A 197 28.29 -36.24 15.99
C MET A 197 27.46 -35.20 15.25
N GLU A 198 28.00 -34.59 14.19
CA GLU A 198 27.27 -33.58 13.41
C GLU A 198 26.24 -34.25 12.52
N ARG A 199 26.57 -35.40 11.93
CA ARG A 199 25.59 -36.25 11.26
C ARG A 199 24.52 -36.76 12.23
N MET A 200 24.88 -37.14 13.45
CA MET A 200 23.90 -37.53 14.48
C MET A 200 22.90 -36.42 14.75
N LYS A 201 23.39 -35.19 14.93
CA LYS A 201 22.52 -34.01 15.10
C LYS A 201 21.57 -33.82 13.92
N GLN A 202 22.07 -33.88 12.68
CA GLN A 202 21.25 -33.75 11.48
C GLN A 202 20.15 -34.83 11.38
N VAL A 203 20.48 -36.08 11.72
CA VAL A 203 19.51 -37.19 11.71
C VAL A 203 18.42 -36.96 12.76
N ILE A 204 18.79 -36.54 13.97
CA ILE A 204 17.83 -36.24 15.04
C ILE A 204 16.95 -35.03 14.69
N GLU A 205 17.52 -33.98 14.09
CA GLU A 205 16.76 -32.83 13.60
C GLU A 205 15.76 -33.24 12.50
N ALA A 206 16.14 -34.13 11.59
CA ALA A 206 15.23 -34.67 10.58
C ALA A 206 14.06 -35.45 11.22
N TYR A 207 14.33 -36.29 12.22
CA TYR A 207 13.27 -36.98 12.98
C TYR A 207 12.37 -36.01 13.74
N LEU A 208 12.93 -34.94 14.31
CA LEU A 208 12.18 -33.89 14.99
C LEU A 208 11.24 -33.17 14.01
N ASP A 209 11.71 -32.86 12.80
CA ASP A 209 10.90 -32.24 11.76
C ASP A 209 9.77 -33.16 11.30
N GLU A 210 10.06 -34.46 11.12
CA GLU A 210 9.04 -35.46 10.78
C GLU A 210 7.98 -35.58 11.89
N TYR A 211 8.41 -35.67 13.14
CA TYR A 211 7.51 -35.65 14.29
C TYR A 211 6.66 -34.37 14.31
N ASN A 212 7.26 -33.20 14.12
CA ASN A 212 6.56 -31.91 14.13
C ASN A 212 5.63 -31.71 12.92
N SER A 213 5.80 -32.49 11.85
CA SER A 213 4.91 -32.49 10.70
C SER A 213 3.65 -33.34 10.91
N THR A 214 3.76 -34.40 11.73
CA THR A 214 2.68 -35.38 11.98
C THR A 214 1.96 -35.13 13.30
N ALA A 215 2.66 -34.63 14.31
CA ALA A 215 2.13 -34.42 15.65
C ALA A 215 1.20 -33.21 15.74
N VAL A 216 0.13 -33.36 16.53
CA VAL A 216 -0.82 -32.27 16.86
C VAL A 216 -0.13 -31.16 17.65
N HIS A 217 0.76 -31.54 18.57
CA HIS A 217 1.53 -30.62 19.40
C HIS A 217 3.00 -30.62 18.95
N ARG A 218 3.41 -29.55 18.29
CA ARG A 218 4.81 -29.35 17.89
C ARG A 218 5.70 -29.18 19.11
N MET A 219 6.89 -29.76 19.03
CA MET A 219 7.97 -29.60 20.00
C MET A 219 8.98 -28.58 19.46
N PRO A 220 9.00 -27.34 20.00
CA PRO A 220 9.97 -26.31 19.62
C PRO A 220 11.30 -26.58 20.33
N LEU A 221 11.99 -27.63 19.90
CA LEU A 221 13.21 -28.09 20.52
C LEU A 221 14.41 -27.63 19.73
N VAL A 222 15.45 -27.26 20.46
CA VAL A 222 16.72 -26.80 19.92
C VAL A 222 17.75 -27.90 20.21
N MET A 223 18.28 -28.52 19.15
CA MET A 223 19.15 -29.68 19.26
C MET A 223 20.62 -29.26 19.44
N PHE A 224 21.18 -29.62 20.59
CA PHE A 224 22.61 -29.53 20.90
C PHE A 224 23.08 -30.89 21.44
N LEU A 225 24.40 -31.11 21.50
CA LEU A 225 24.97 -32.44 21.75
C LEU A 225 24.42 -33.12 23.02
N ASP A 226 24.34 -32.42 24.16
CA ASP A 226 23.77 -33.04 25.38
C ASP A 226 22.27 -33.35 25.22
N ALA A 227 21.50 -32.53 24.49
CA ALA A 227 20.10 -32.82 24.22
C ALA A 227 19.92 -34.00 23.25
N CYS A 228 20.88 -34.23 22.36
CA CYS A 228 20.90 -35.40 21.49
C CYS A 228 21.28 -36.68 22.25
N GLU A 229 22.13 -36.58 23.27
CA GLU A 229 22.51 -37.68 24.16
C GLU A 229 21.44 -37.99 25.22
N HIS A 230 20.75 -36.96 25.69
CA HIS A 230 19.72 -37.06 26.71
C HIS A 230 18.34 -36.86 26.09
N SER A 231 17.76 -38.00 25.76
CA SER A 231 16.47 -38.20 25.11
C SER A 231 15.31 -37.40 25.74
N LEU A 232 14.61 -36.64 24.89
CA LEU A 232 13.22 -36.26 25.13
C LEU A 232 12.35 -37.47 24.81
N THR A 233 11.81 -38.13 25.83
CA THR A 233 11.11 -39.42 25.76
C THR A 233 10.16 -39.55 24.58
N ARG A 234 9.42 -38.49 24.23
CA ARG A 234 8.50 -38.47 23.09
C ARG A 234 9.20 -38.66 21.75
N LEU A 235 10.30 -37.92 21.52
CA LEU A 235 11.08 -38.03 20.29
C LEU A 235 11.77 -39.39 20.20
N SER A 236 12.34 -39.87 21.29
CA SER A 236 13.01 -41.18 21.31
C SER A 236 12.03 -42.33 21.12
N SER A 237 10.82 -42.20 21.65
CA SER A 237 9.74 -43.15 21.37
C SER A 237 9.39 -43.14 19.88
N PHE A 238 9.28 -41.95 19.28
CA PHE A 238 9.02 -41.82 17.84
C PHE A 238 10.13 -42.44 16.97
N ILE A 239 11.40 -42.18 17.30
CA ILE A 239 12.56 -42.75 16.59
C ILE A 239 12.58 -44.28 16.65
N CYS A 240 12.14 -44.86 17.77
CA CYS A 240 12.06 -46.31 17.97
C CYS A 240 10.75 -46.95 17.49
N ASP A 241 9.85 -46.18 16.85
CA ASP A 241 8.49 -46.61 16.47
C ASP A 241 7.64 -47.12 17.66
N TYR A 242 7.87 -46.56 18.85
CA TYR A 242 7.11 -46.85 20.06
C TYR A 242 5.98 -45.83 20.25
N GLU A 243 4.80 -46.32 20.62
CA GLU A 243 3.67 -45.44 20.93
C GLU A 243 3.87 -44.84 22.33
N CYS A 244 4.06 -43.52 22.40
CA CYS A 244 4.22 -42.81 23.67
C CYS A 244 2.85 -42.39 24.22
N TYR A 245 2.47 -42.96 25.36
CA TYR A 245 1.29 -42.59 26.12
C TYR A 245 1.69 -41.67 27.28
N GLN A 246 1.08 -40.49 27.35
CA GLN A 246 1.22 -39.56 28.46
C GLN A 246 -0.16 -39.14 28.94
N ILE A 247 -0.37 -39.17 30.26
CA ILE A 247 -1.65 -38.82 30.85
C ILE A 247 -1.93 -37.32 30.78
N GLU A 248 -3.20 -36.95 30.63
CA GLU A 248 -3.66 -35.57 30.69
C GLU A 248 -4.50 -35.35 31.95
N VAL A 249 -3.95 -34.59 32.89
CA VAL A 249 -4.62 -34.32 34.17
C VAL A 249 -5.66 -33.23 33.99
N ALA A 250 -6.91 -33.63 33.76
CA ALA A 250 -8.06 -32.74 33.73
C ALA A 250 -8.64 -32.48 35.13
N LYS A 251 -9.51 -31.46 35.26
CA LYS A 251 -10.21 -31.18 36.52
C LYS A 251 -11.11 -32.37 36.88
N GLY A 252 -10.83 -33.00 38.02
CA GLY A 252 -11.54 -34.20 38.48
C GLY A 252 -10.84 -35.52 38.18
N TYR A 253 -9.67 -35.49 37.53
CA TYR A 253 -8.81 -36.66 37.35
C TYR A 253 -8.38 -37.21 38.72
N GLY A 254 -8.50 -38.52 38.92
CA GLY A 254 -8.12 -39.21 40.13
C GLY A 254 -7.60 -40.62 39.86
N MET A 255 -7.64 -41.46 40.89
CA MET A 255 -7.06 -42.81 40.83
C MET A 255 -7.82 -43.76 39.89
N ASN A 256 -9.12 -43.54 39.67
CA ASN A 256 -9.92 -44.41 38.80
C ASN A 256 -9.54 -44.19 37.33
N GLU A 257 -9.44 -42.92 36.92
CA GLU A 257 -9.02 -42.52 35.58
C GLU A 257 -7.58 -42.98 35.33
N PHE A 258 -6.69 -42.78 36.29
CA PHE A 258 -5.31 -43.26 36.21
C PHE A 258 -5.21 -44.78 36.04
N LYS A 259 -6.03 -45.55 36.77
CA LYS A 259 -6.07 -47.01 36.58
C LYS A 259 -6.56 -47.40 35.19
N GLU A 260 -7.57 -46.72 34.65
CA GLU A 260 -8.03 -47.00 33.28
C GLU A 260 -6.94 -46.64 32.23
N ASP A 261 -6.19 -45.56 32.41
CA ASP A 261 -5.05 -45.17 31.58
C ASP A 261 -3.95 -46.25 31.58
N VAL A 262 -3.53 -46.66 32.78
CA VAL A 262 -2.52 -47.73 32.95
C VAL A 262 -3.03 -49.03 32.33
N LYS A 263 -4.29 -49.41 32.58
CA LYS A 263 -4.91 -50.61 32.00
C LYS A 263 -4.86 -50.58 30.48
N THR A 264 -5.19 -49.44 29.87
CA THR A 264 -5.20 -49.28 28.42
C THR A 264 -3.81 -49.53 27.84
N CYS A 265 -2.78 -48.96 28.47
CA CYS A 265 -1.38 -49.17 28.08
C CYS A 265 -0.95 -50.64 28.23
N LEU A 266 -1.22 -51.27 29.39
CA LEU A 266 -0.84 -52.67 29.63
C LEU A 266 -1.60 -53.64 28.70
N MET A 267 -2.87 -53.38 28.41
CA MET A 267 -3.66 -54.21 27.50
C MET A 267 -3.13 -54.13 26.06
N LYS A 268 -2.75 -52.95 25.56
CA LYS A 268 -2.05 -52.84 24.27
C LYS A 268 -0.74 -53.63 24.25
N CYS A 269 0.05 -53.54 25.33
CA CYS A 269 1.30 -54.29 25.44
C CYS A 269 1.10 -55.81 25.42
N GLY A 270 0.11 -56.31 26.16
CA GLY A 270 -0.07 -57.76 26.34
C GLY A 270 -0.95 -58.43 25.28
N ILE A 271 -2.02 -57.77 24.81
CA ILE A 271 -2.95 -58.32 23.82
C ILE A 271 -2.44 -58.08 22.40
N GLU A 272 -2.09 -56.84 22.06
CA GLU A 272 -1.66 -56.47 20.70
C GLU A 272 -0.18 -56.75 20.43
N ASP A 273 0.61 -57.07 21.46
CA ASP A 273 2.06 -57.31 21.37
C ASP A 273 2.83 -56.10 20.80
N LYS A 274 2.33 -54.88 21.09
CA LYS A 274 2.95 -53.61 20.69
C LYS A 274 3.71 -52.97 21.85
N VAL A 275 4.87 -52.39 21.56
CA VAL A 275 5.65 -51.64 22.55
C VAL A 275 4.97 -50.31 22.86
N GLN A 276 4.78 -50.01 24.15
CA GLN A 276 4.22 -48.73 24.62
C GLN A 276 5.18 -48.07 25.60
N VAL A 277 5.38 -46.77 25.43
CA VAL A 277 6.14 -45.95 26.37
C VAL A 277 5.16 -45.17 27.23
N PHE A 278 5.12 -45.46 28.53
CA PHE A 278 4.30 -44.73 29.49
C PHE A 278 5.13 -43.62 30.15
N LEU A 279 4.91 -42.37 29.74
CA LEU A 279 5.60 -41.20 30.27
C LEU A 279 4.78 -40.60 31.43
N PHE A 280 5.36 -40.61 32.62
CA PHE A 280 4.74 -40.08 33.84
C PHE A 280 5.64 -39.04 34.51
N CYS A 281 5.14 -37.81 34.60
CA CYS A 281 5.87 -36.65 35.09
C CYS A 281 5.43 -36.26 36.51
N ASP A 282 6.34 -35.64 37.27
CA ASP A 282 6.08 -35.21 38.65
C ASP A 282 4.85 -34.29 38.78
N THR A 283 4.66 -33.39 37.81
CA THR A 283 3.53 -32.44 37.77
C THR A 283 2.16 -33.11 37.60
N GLN A 284 2.14 -34.38 37.19
CA GLN A 284 0.92 -35.15 36.98
C GLN A 284 0.53 -35.99 38.22
N ILE A 285 1.38 -36.02 39.26
CA ILE A 285 1.14 -36.80 40.47
C ILE A 285 0.16 -36.04 41.37
N ILE A 286 -1.09 -36.52 41.44
CA ILE A 286 -2.11 -35.97 42.34
C ILE A 286 -2.09 -36.69 43.69
N SER A 287 -1.87 -38.01 43.68
CA SER A 287 -1.78 -38.85 44.88
C SER A 287 -0.59 -39.80 44.80
N GLU A 288 0.03 -40.09 45.95
CA GLU A 288 1.16 -41.02 46.02
C GLU A 288 0.76 -42.47 45.69
N GLU A 289 -0.53 -42.81 45.75
CA GLU A 289 -1.07 -44.10 45.28
C GLU A 289 -0.80 -44.34 43.78
N MET A 290 -0.71 -43.27 42.97
CA MET A 290 -0.36 -43.39 41.55
C MET A 290 1.08 -43.90 41.38
N VAL A 291 1.99 -43.42 42.23
CA VAL A 291 3.39 -43.87 42.23
C VAL A 291 3.49 -45.31 42.74
N GLU A 292 2.66 -45.70 43.71
CA GLU A 292 2.55 -47.08 44.17
C GLU A 292 2.11 -48.03 43.03
N ALA A 293 1.12 -47.62 42.23
CA ALA A 293 0.70 -48.38 41.06
C ALA A 293 1.84 -48.53 40.04
N MET A 294 2.61 -47.46 39.77
CA MET A 294 3.80 -47.54 38.92
C MET A 294 4.88 -48.47 39.50
N ASN A 295 5.08 -48.46 40.82
CA ASN A 295 5.98 -49.40 41.49
C ASN A 295 5.53 -50.86 41.29
N ASN A 296 4.23 -51.14 41.24
CA ASN A 296 3.72 -52.48 40.94
C ASN A 296 3.95 -52.87 39.48
N VAL A 297 3.72 -51.94 38.53
CA VAL A 297 4.04 -52.16 37.10
C VAL A 297 5.53 -52.47 36.92
N LEU A 298 6.43 -51.73 37.57
CA LEU A 298 7.88 -51.95 37.48
C LEU A 298 8.36 -53.28 38.09
N ASN A 299 7.64 -53.82 39.08
CA ASN A 299 8.02 -55.07 39.74
C ASN A 299 7.40 -56.31 39.09
N SER A 300 6.10 -56.28 38.78
CA SER A 300 5.35 -57.44 38.30
C SER A 300 4.75 -57.27 36.91
N GLY A 301 4.76 -56.07 36.34
CA GLY A 301 4.02 -55.76 35.10
C GLY A 301 2.50 -55.75 35.30
N ASP A 302 2.04 -55.56 36.54
CA ASP A 302 0.61 -55.60 36.89
C ASP A 302 0.27 -54.63 38.03
N VAL A 303 -1.00 -54.22 38.09
CA VAL A 303 -1.55 -53.45 39.23
C VAL A 303 -2.71 -54.25 39.83
N PRO A 304 -2.74 -54.46 41.17
CA PRO A 304 -3.83 -55.21 41.79
C PRO A 304 -5.22 -54.60 41.54
N ASN A 305 -6.19 -55.46 41.23
CA ASN A 305 -7.59 -55.09 40.94
C ASN A 305 -7.75 -54.11 39.75
N LEU A 306 -6.89 -54.23 38.74
CA LEU A 306 -6.95 -53.39 37.53
C LEU A 306 -7.99 -53.89 36.51
N TYR A 307 -8.03 -55.20 36.28
CA TYR A 307 -8.84 -55.82 35.21
C TYR A 307 -10.25 -56.18 35.69
N LYS A 308 -11.25 -55.87 34.85
CA LYS A 308 -12.63 -56.35 34.99
C LYS A 308 -12.78 -57.72 34.34
N VAL A 309 -13.93 -58.37 34.55
CA VAL A 309 -14.20 -59.72 33.98
C VAL A 309 -14.08 -59.72 32.46
N GLU A 310 -14.60 -58.69 31.80
CA GLU A 310 -14.53 -58.52 30.34
C GLU A 310 -13.07 -58.38 29.84
N ASP A 311 -12.23 -57.65 30.57
CA ASP A 311 -10.81 -57.48 30.26
C ASP A 311 -10.06 -58.83 30.37
N LEU A 312 -10.38 -59.63 31.39
CA LEU A 312 -9.78 -60.96 31.57
C LEU A 312 -10.18 -61.94 30.47
N ASP A 313 -11.41 -61.85 29.96
CA ASP A 313 -11.86 -62.67 28.83
C ASP A 313 -11.13 -62.29 27.53
N ALA A 314 -10.90 -60.99 27.31
CA ALA A 314 -10.09 -60.50 26.19
C ALA A 314 -8.64 -60.99 26.28
N ILE A 315 -8.01 -60.88 27.46
CA ILE A 315 -6.66 -61.41 27.72
C ILE A 315 -6.61 -62.92 27.47
N ALA A 316 -7.62 -63.65 27.94
CA ALA A 316 -7.69 -65.10 27.77
C ALA A 316 -7.84 -65.53 26.30
N SER A 317 -8.58 -64.77 25.50
CA SER A 317 -8.71 -65.01 24.07
C SER A 317 -7.37 -64.82 23.34
N ALA A 318 -6.68 -63.72 23.60
CA ALA A 318 -5.43 -63.37 22.91
C ALA A 318 -4.25 -64.27 23.34
N CYS A 319 -4.07 -64.48 24.64
CA CYS A 319 -2.90 -65.19 25.18
C CYS A 319 -3.03 -66.72 25.12
N ARG A 320 -4.22 -67.26 24.82
CA ARG A 320 -4.39 -68.72 24.63
C ARG A 320 -3.52 -69.25 23.49
N THR A 321 -3.47 -68.54 22.36
CA THR A 321 -2.63 -68.89 21.21
C THR A 321 -1.14 -68.85 21.57
N VAL A 322 -0.74 -67.87 22.39
CA VAL A 322 0.64 -67.69 22.85
C VAL A 322 1.07 -68.85 23.74
N CYS A 323 0.22 -69.27 24.70
CA CYS A 323 0.51 -70.44 25.54
C CYS A 323 0.71 -71.70 24.68
N GLN A 324 -0.15 -71.90 23.69
CA GLN A 324 -0.04 -73.05 22.78
C GLN A 324 1.26 -73.02 21.97
N GLN A 325 1.67 -71.85 21.48
CA GLN A 325 2.94 -71.67 20.78
C GLN A 325 4.15 -71.93 21.69
N GLN A 326 4.06 -71.60 22.97
CA GLN A 326 5.09 -71.88 23.98
C GLN A 326 5.06 -73.33 24.49
N GLY A 327 4.14 -74.18 24.00
CA GLY A 327 3.97 -75.56 24.46
C GLY A 327 3.38 -75.68 25.88
N LEU A 328 2.81 -74.61 26.41
CA LEU A 328 2.17 -74.58 27.73
C LEU A 328 0.68 -74.90 27.62
N GLN A 329 0.16 -75.66 28.59
CA GLN A 329 -1.28 -75.91 28.69
C GLN A 329 -2.02 -74.59 28.96
N PRO A 330 -3.10 -74.26 28.22
CA PRO A 330 -3.80 -72.98 28.33
C PRO A 330 -4.73 -72.93 29.56
N THR A 331 -4.16 -73.07 30.75
CA THR A 331 -4.85 -72.83 32.03
C THR A 331 -4.96 -71.32 32.29
N LYS A 332 -5.92 -70.90 33.13
CA LYS A 332 -6.07 -69.46 33.49
C LYS A 332 -4.77 -68.85 34.02
N ALA A 333 -4.03 -69.59 34.84
CA ALA A 333 -2.75 -69.16 35.39
C ALA A 333 -1.68 -68.99 34.30
N ASN A 334 -1.53 -69.96 33.40
CA ASN A 334 -0.53 -69.91 32.34
C ASN A 334 -0.83 -68.81 31.32
N ILE A 335 -2.11 -68.62 30.99
CA ILE A 335 -2.58 -67.54 30.12
C ILE A 335 -2.22 -66.17 30.70
N PHE A 336 -2.51 -65.96 31.98
CA PHE A 336 -2.19 -64.68 32.62
C PHE A 336 -0.68 -64.49 32.79
N ALA A 337 0.08 -65.54 33.07
CA ALA A 337 1.54 -65.47 33.09
C ALA A 337 2.14 -65.13 31.71
N ALA A 338 1.59 -65.69 30.63
CA ALA A 338 2.00 -65.36 29.26
C ALA A 338 1.65 -63.91 28.90
N TYR A 339 0.49 -63.42 29.34
CA TYR A 339 0.12 -62.01 29.23
C TYR A 339 1.12 -61.11 29.96
N LEU A 340 1.41 -61.39 31.23
CA LEU A 340 2.38 -60.61 32.01
C LEU A 340 3.78 -60.62 31.39
N SER A 341 4.22 -61.76 30.84
CA SER A 341 5.50 -61.84 30.14
C SER A 341 5.54 -60.94 28.89
N ARG A 342 4.44 -60.83 28.13
CA ARG A 342 4.32 -59.88 27.02
C ARG A 342 4.30 -58.44 27.50
N VAL A 343 3.55 -58.15 28.55
CA VAL A 343 3.51 -56.82 29.16
C VAL A 343 4.90 -56.38 29.58
N GLN A 344 5.63 -57.20 30.34
CA GLN A 344 7.00 -56.90 30.80
C GLN A 344 7.99 -56.70 29.66
N LYS A 345 7.79 -57.37 28.52
CA LYS A 345 8.63 -57.21 27.32
C LYS A 345 8.36 -55.90 26.59
N ASN A 346 7.10 -55.44 26.59
CA ASN A 346 6.63 -54.37 25.71
C ASN A 346 6.33 -53.05 26.43
N VAL A 347 6.19 -53.04 27.76
CA VAL A 347 5.95 -51.82 28.52
C VAL A 347 7.27 -51.14 28.86
N HIS A 348 7.43 -49.89 28.44
CA HIS A 348 8.54 -49.04 28.83
C HIS A 348 8.04 -47.88 29.69
N VAL A 349 8.31 -47.90 30.99
CA VAL A 349 7.87 -46.84 31.91
C VAL A 349 8.98 -45.82 32.08
N VAL A 350 8.68 -44.56 31.76
CA VAL A 350 9.62 -43.44 31.90
C VAL A 350 9.09 -42.46 32.93
N LEU A 351 9.88 -42.22 33.97
CA LEU A 351 9.50 -41.40 35.12
C LEU A 351 10.35 -40.12 35.12
N ALA A 352 9.71 -38.98 34.89
CA ALA A 352 10.35 -37.67 34.90
C ALA A 352 10.09 -36.97 36.24
N PHE A 353 10.93 -37.27 37.24
CA PHE A 353 10.82 -36.72 38.59
C PHE A 353 11.81 -35.58 38.83
N SER A 354 11.35 -34.52 39.50
CA SER A 354 12.22 -33.42 39.88
C SER A 354 13.09 -33.84 41.08
N PRO A 355 14.41 -33.65 41.03
CA PRO A 355 15.27 -33.88 42.20
C PRO A 355 15.13 -32.78 43.26
N VAL A 356 14.35 -31.73 42.97
CA VAL A 356 14.17 -30.57 43.84
C VAL A 356 13.22 -30.91 44.99
N GLY A 357 13.68 -30.66 46.22
CA GLY A 357 12.90 -30.90 47.44
C GLY A 357 13.02 -32.33 47.96
N ASP A 358 12.18 -32.67 48.93
CA ASP A 358 12.28 -33.96 49.64
C ASP A 358 11.39 -35.08 49.04
N ALA A 359 10.51 -34.74 48.10
CA ALA A 359 9.52 -35.67 47.55
C ALA A 359 10.19 -36.84 46.81
N PHE A 360 11.15 -36.55 45.92
CA PHE A 360 11.88 -37.57 45.18
C PHE A 360 12.58 -38.57 46.11
N ARG A 361 13.34 -38.08 47.09
CA ARG A 361 14.00 -38.91 48.09
C ARG A 361 13.00 -39.75 48.89
N THR A 362 11.87 -39.16 49.27
CA THR A 362 10.83 -39.86 50.03
C THR A 362 10.21 -40.99 49.19
N ARG A 363 9.94 -40.74 47.91
CA ARG A 363 9.43 -41.75 46.97
C ARG A 363 10.42 -42.88 46.74
N LEU A 364 11.70 -42.61 46.55
CA LEU A 364 12.73 -43.66 46.43
C LEU A 364 12.78 -44.56 47.68
N ARG A 365 12.54 -44.00 48.87
CA ARG A 365 12.48 -44.77 50.11
C ARG A 365 11.19 -45.61 50.22
N MET A 366 10.05 -45.05 49.82
CA MET A 366 8.75 -45.74 49.88
C MET A 366 8.62 -46.82 48.80
N PHE A 367 9.18 -46.57 47.62
CA PHE A 367 9.02 -47.38 46.41
C PHE A 367 10.40 -47.76 45.83
N PRO A 368 11.05 -48.81 46.36
CA PRO A 368 12.41 -49.19 45.96
C PRO A 368 12.56 -49.60 44.49
N SER A 369 11.48 -49.99 43.79
CA SER A 369 11.56 -50.36 42.37
C SER A 369 11.96 -49.19 41.48
N LEU A 370 11.68 -47.95 41.92
CA LEU A 370 12.07 -46.74 41.20
C LEU A 370 13.58 -46.64 41.03
N ALA A 371 14.36 -47.06 42.03
CA ALA A 371 15.82 -47.11 41.92
C ALA A 371 16.33 -48.45 41.38
N ASN A 372 15.68 -49.56 41.75
CA ASN A 372 16.20 -50.88 41.45
C ASN A 372 15.89 -51.35 40.01
N CYS A 373 14.71 -51.03 39.49
CA CYS A 373 14.26 -51.51 38.18
C CYS A 373 14.50 -50.49 37.06
N CYS A 374 14.57 -49.20 37.37
CA CYS A 374 14.83 -48.15 36.38
C CYS A 374 16.34 -47.86 36.26
N THR A 375 16.75 -47.35 35.09
CA THR A 375 18.02 -46.63 34.95
C THR A 375 17.76 -45.17 35.29
N ILE A 376 18.67 -44.56 36.06
CA ILE A 376 18.55 -43.17 36.49
C ILE A 376 19.48 -42.34 35.62
N ASP A 377 18.90 -41.39 34.90
CA ASP A 377 19.62 -40.37 34.14
C ASP A 377 19.49 -39.02 34.87
N TRP A 378 20.63 -38.49 35.32
CA TRP A 378 20.70 -37.23 36.06
C TRP A 378 21.01 -36.06 35.14
N PHE A 379 19.98 -35.28 34.87
CA PHE A 379 20.08 -34.05 34.09
C PHE A 379 20.82 -32.96 34.87
N ALA A 380 21.99 -32.58 34.37
CA ALA A 380 22.77 -31.46 34.87
C ALA A 380 22.26 -30.12 34.33
N GLU A 381 22.69 -29.03 34.97
CA GLU A 381 22.54 -27.67 34.45
C GLU A 381 23.20 -27.56 33.07
N TRP A 382 22.63 -26.73 32.17
CA TRP A 382 23.15 -26.60 30.81
C TRP A 382 24.57 -26.01 30.83
N PRO A 383 25.55 -26.65 30.17
CA PRO A 383 26.89 -26.11 30.10
C PRO A 383 26.94 -24.82 29.27
N ALA A 384 28.05 -24.11 29.41
CA ALA A 384 28.35 -22.87 28.69
C ALA A 384 28.13 -22.98 27.18
N GLU A 385 28.55 -24.10 26.60
CA GLU A 385 28.50 -24.40 25.18
C GLU A 385 27.05 -24.63 24.72
N ALA A 386 26.24 -25.31 25.55
CA ALA A 386 24.82 -25.53 25.28
C ALA A 386 24.04 -24.21 25.28
N LEU A 387 24.26 -23.34 26.27
CA LEU A 387 23.63 -22.02 26.34
C LEU A 387 23.95 -21.17 25.09
N TYR A 388 25.20 -21.21 24.63
CA TYR A 388 25.62 -20.51 23.41
C TYR A 388 24.94 -21.07 22.17
N SER A 389 24.99 -22.39 21.96
CA SER A 389 24.38 -23.04 20.79
C SER A 389 22.87 -22.81 20.72
N VAL A 390 22.18 -22.84 21.87
CA VAL A 390 20.74 -22.60 21.92
C VAL A 390 20.42 -21.15 21.59
N ALA A 391 21.16 -20.19 22.16
CA ALA A 391 20.99 -18.78 21.85
C ALA A 391 21.27 -18.50 20.36
N GLU A 392 22.32 -19.10 19.80
CA GLU A 392 22.68 -18.95 18.39
C GLU A 392 21.56 -19.42 17.46
N GLN A 393 21.05 -20.64 17.67
CA GLN A 393 19.96 -21.19 16.85
C GLN A 393 18.66 -20.38 17.00
N GLU A 394 18.29 -19.95 18.21
CA GLU A 394 17.07 -19.17 18.46
C GLU A 394 17.09 -17.75 17.89
N ILE A 395 18.27 -17.13 17.83
CA ILE A 395 18.46 -15.77 17.32
C ILE A 395 18.69 -15.78 15.79
N LEU A 396 19.52 -16.68 15.26
CA LEU A 396 19.72 -16.86 13.81
C LEU A 396 18.43 -17.33 13.13
N GLY A 397 17.78 -18.35 13.69
CA GLY A 397 16.52 -18.88 13.17
C GLY A 397 15.39 -17.83 13.19
N GLY A 398 15.49 -16.83 14.07
CA GLY A 398 14.58 -15.68 14.12
C GLY A 398 14.88 -14.57 13.10
N GLY A 399 15.94 -14.68 12.30
CA GLY A 399 16.32 -13.67 11.31
C GLY A 399 16.75 -12.32 11.91
N VAL A 400 17.15 -12.30 13.19
CA VAL A 400 17.48 -11.06 13.90
C VAL A 400 18.89 -10.63 13.52
N GLN A 401 19.02 -9.61 12.67
CA GLN A 401 20.32 -9.00 12.37
C GLN A 401 20.79 -8.15 13.55
N LEU A 402 22.02 -8.37 14.03
CA LEU A 402 22.65 -7.65 15.13
C LEU A 402 24.01 -7.08 14.68
N PRO A 403 24.40 -5.86 15.12
CA PRO A 403 25.70 -5.28 14.79
C PRO A 403 26.88 -6.11 15.31
N ASN A 404 26.75 -6.67 16.52
CA ASN A 404 27.74 -7.52 17.17
C ASN A 404 27.07 -8.79 17.69
N MET A 405 27.00 -9.81 16.82
CA MET A 405 26.27 -11.04 17.12
C MET A 405 26.96 -11.87 18.21
N GLU A 406 28.27 -12.09 18.08
CA GLU A 406 29.05 -12.89 19.02
C GLU A 406 29.04 -12.29 20.44
N GLY A 407 29.12 -10.96 20.56
CA GLY A 407 29.03 -10.25 21.83
C GLY A 407 27.69 -10.48 22.53
N VAL A 408 26.57 -10.40 21.79
CA VAL A 408 25.22 -10.60 22.34
C VAL A 408 24.99 -12.07 22.73
N LEU A 409 25.44 -13.03 21.92
CA LEU A 409 25.32 -14.47 22.20
C LEU A 409 26.06 -14.86 23.49
N ASN A 410 27.30 -14.40 23.63
CA ASN A 410 28.03 -14.58 24.87
C ASN A 410 27.40 -13.84 26.06
N GLY A 411 26.74 -12.71 25.80
CA GLY A 411 25.97 -11.98 26.78
C GLY A 411 24.84 -12.82 27.39
N PHE A 412 24.05 -13.52 26.57
CA PHE A 412 23.01 -14.43 27.06
C PHE A 412 23.57 -15.52 27.97
N LYS A 413 24.66 -16.18 27.53
CA LYS A 413 25.37 -17.20 28.32
C LYS A 413 25.80 -16.64 29.69
N PHE A 414 26.45 -15.47 29.69
CA PHE A 414 26.94 -14.86 30.92
C PHE A 414 25.80 -14.51 31.89
N VAL A 415 24.71 -13.92 31.38
CA VAL A 415 23.54 -13.57 32.20
C VAL A 415 23.02 -14.81 32.94
N HIS A 416 22.83 -15.93 32.24
CA HIS A 416 22.31 -17.16 32.85
C HIS A 416 23.23 -17.66 33.98
N GLN A 417 24.51 -17.81 33.69
CA GLN A 417 25.52 -18.29 34.66
C GLN A 417 25.69 -17.34 35.85
N ASN A 418 25.60 -16.03 35.60
CA ASN A 418 25.65 -15.03 36.65
C ASN A 418 24.44 -15.16 37.59
N VAL A 419 23.22 -15.29 37.04
CA VAL A 419 22.00 -15.49 37.85
C VAL A 419 22.06 -16.80 38.65
N GLU A 420 22.61 -17.88 38.09
CA GLU A 420 22.83 -19.13 38.83
C GLU A 420 23.77 -18.92 40.03
N SER A 421 24.89 -18.23 39.83
CA SER A 421 25.83 -17.90 40.90
C SER A 421 25.19 -17.03 41.98
N GLU A 422 24.46 -15.97 41.58
CA GLU A 422 23.78 -15.08 42.51
C GLU A 422 22.60 -15.75 43.22
N SER A 423 21.90 -16.69 42.58
CA SER A 423 20.85 -17.49 43.22
C SER A 423 21.39 -18.37 44.35
N ARG A 424 22.62 -18.88 44.21
CA ARG A 424 23.32 -19.65 45.26
C ARG A 424 23.66 -18.76 46.45
N LYS A 425 24.27 -17.60 46.21
CA LYS A 425 24.59 -16.62 47.26
C LYS A 425 23.33 -16.12 47.97
N PHE A 426 22.28 -15.82 47.21
CA PHE A 426 20.99 -15.39 47.73
C PHE A 426 20.37 -16.44 48.66
N PHE A 427 20.45 -17.71 48.28
CA PHE A 427 20.02 -18.81 49.15
C PHE A 427 20.91 -18.95 50.39
N GLU A 428 22.23 -18.83 50.27
CA GLU A 428 23.14 -18.94 51.41
C GLU A 428 22.85 -17.89 52.48
N VAL A 429 22.64 -16.64 52.07
CA VAL A 429 22.43 -15.49 52.96
C VAL A 429 20.99 -15.41 53.47
N LEU A 430 19.99 -15.50 52.59
CA LEU A 430 18.58 -15.23 52.93
C LEU A 430 17.75 -16.49 53.13
N LYS A 431 18.29 -17.68 52.84
CA LYS A 431 17.59 -18.98 52.87
C LYS A 431 16.31 -19.02 52.02
N ARG A 432 16.21 -18.12 51.03
CA ARG A 432 15.14 -18.09 50.03
C ARG A 432 15.66 -18.71 48.74
N LYS A 433 15.07 -19.82 48.31
CA LYS A 433 15.51 -20.54 47.11
C LYS A 433 14.89 -19.89 45.88
N VAL A 434 15.73 -19.50 44.93
CA VAL A 434 15.34 -19.09 43.57
C VAL A 434 15.81 -20.18 42.63
N TYR A 435 14.93 -20.63 41.74
CA TYR A 435 15.25 -21.64 40.75
C TYR A 435 15.55 -20.98 39.41
N VAL A 436 16.66 -21.36 38.81
CA VAL A 436 17.05 -20.96 37.46
C VAL A 436 16.91 -22.21 36.60
N THR A 437 16.12 -22.13 35.53
CA THR A 437 15.83 -23.27 34.66
C THR A 437 16.12 -22.94 33.20
N PRO A 438 16.35 -23.95 32.35
CA PRO A 438 16.44 -23.75 30.91
C PRO A 438 15.21 -23.06 30.32
N THR A 439 14.02 -23.30 30.87
CA THR A 439 12.80 -22.58 30.46
C THR A 439 12.92 -21.08 30.67
N SER A 440 13.48 -20.62 31.80
CA SER A 440 13.74 -19.19 32.03
C SER A 440 14.76 -18.60 31.05
N PHE A 441 15.71 -19.41 30.54
CA PHE A 441 16.62 -19.00 29.47
C PHE A 441 15.91 -18.84 28.12
N LEU A 442 15.01 -19.76 27.78
CA LEU A 442 14.17 -19.63 26.58
C LEU A 442 13.23 -18.41 26.68
N GLU A 443 12.69 -18.13 27.88
CA GLU A 443 11.92 -16.91 28.15
C GLU A 443 12.74 -15.63 27.97
N LEU A 444 14.02 -15.63 28.38
CA LEU A 444 14.96 -14.52 28.12
C LEU A 444 15.11 -14.27 26.61
N LEU A 445 15.39 -15.33 25.84
CA LEU A 445 15.56 -15.24 24.39
C LEU A 445 14.27 -14.76 23.69
N GLY A 446 13.12 -15.29 24.10
CA GLY A 446 11.80 -14.88 23.59
C GLY A 446 11.46 -13.42 23.93
N SER A 447 11.74 -13.00 25.18
CA SER A 447 11.53 -11.63 25.63
C SER A 447 12.44 -10.65 24.90
N PHE A 448 13.71 -11.01 24.71
CA PHE A 448 14.66 -10.21 23.94
C PHE A 448 14.18 -9.99 22.50
N LYS A 449 13.75 -11.04 21.80
CA LYS A 449 13.20 -10.94 20.44
C LYS A 449 12.03 -9.98 20.37
N SER A 450 11.09 -10.12 21.31
CA SER A 450 9.87 -9.31 21.38
C SER A 450 10.19 -7.84 21.65
N ILE A 451 11.00 -7.56 22.69
CA ILE A 451 11.38 -6.21 23.10
C ILE A 451 12.21 -5.52 22.00
N LEU A 452 13.17 -6.23 21.40
CA LEU A 452 14.00 -5.68 20.33
C LEU A 452 13.17 -5.32 19.10
N ALA A 453 12.24 -6.19 18.70
CA ALA A 453 11.35 -5.92 17.56
C ALA A 453 10.47 -4.69 17.80
N GLU A 454 9.87 -4.59 18.99
CA GLU A 454 9.03 -3.45 19.38
C GLU A 454 9.84 -2.15 19.43
N LYS A 455 11.02 -2.16 20.07
CA LYS A 455 11.88 -0.99 20.19
C LYS A 455 12.51 -0.54 18.88
N ARG A 456 12.92 -1.47 18.01
CA ARG A 456 13.36 -1.13 16.65
C ARG A 456 12.25 -0.46 15.85
N LYS A 457 11.01 -0.94 15.98
CA LYS A 457 9.85 -0.32 15.32
C LYS A 457 9.56 1.07 15.88
N GLU A 458 9.55 1.23 17.20
CA GLU A 458 9.30 2.52 17.86
C GLU A 458 10.34 3.57 17.45
N VAL A 459 11.63 3.26 17.62
CA VAL A 459 12.74 4.17 17.31
C VAL A 459 12.84 4.41 15.80
N GLY A 460 12.64 3.38 14.98
CA GLY A 460 12.64 3.49 13.52
C GLY A 460 11.51 4.38 12.99
N LEU A 461 10.30 4.29 13.55
CA LEU A 461 9.18 5.16 13.19
C LEU A 461 9.47 6.62 13.56
N LEU A 462 10.05 6.87 14.73
CA LEU A 462 10.45 8.22 15.16
C LEU A 462 11.54 8.79 14.24
N GLN A 463 12.57 7.99 13.94
CA GLN A 463 13.65 8.38 13.03
C GLN A 463 13.08 8.72 11.64
N HIS A 464 12.23 7.84 11.09
CA HIS A 464 11.60 8.07 9.80
C HIS A 464 10.75 9.34 9.79
N ARG A 465 9.99 9.61 10.86
CA ARG A 465 9.18 10.82 10.98
C ARG A 465 10.02 12.09 10.93
N TYR A 466 11.13 12.14 11.66
CA TYR A 466 12.05 13.28 11.61
C TYR A 466 12.72 13.40 10.24
N GLN A 467 13.11 12.27 9.64
CA GLN A 467 13.71 12.25 8.30
C GLN A 467 12.74 12.82 7.24
N VAL A 468 11.47 12.40 7.24
CA VAL A 468 10.44 12.96 6.34
C VAL A 468 10.23 14.44 6.58
N GLY A 469 10.31 14.89 7.84
CA GLY A 469 10.27 16.32 8.18
C GLY A 469 11.43 17.09 7.56
N LEU A 470 12.66 16.57 7.68
CA LEU A 470 13.86 17.15 7.09
C LEU A 470 13.78 17.17 5.55
N ASP A 471 13.31 16.08 4.93
CA ASP A 471 13.16 15.99 3.47
C ASP A 471 12.16 17.04 2.96
N LYS A 472 11.06 17.28 3.69
CA LYS A 472 10.09 18.34 3.36
C LYS A 472 10.68 19.74 3.49
N ILE A 473 11.49 19.99 4.52
CA ILE A 473 12.19 21.27 4.68
C ILE A 473 13.18 21.47 3.54
N SER A 474 13.96 20.44 3.18
CA SER A 474 14.90 20.49 2.05
C SER A 474 14.16 20.82 0.74
N ARG A 475 13.06 20.13 0.43
CA ARG A 475 12.27 20.43 -0.77
C ARG A 475 11.70 21.85 -0.78
N ALA A 476 11.31 22.38 0.39
CA ALA A 476 10.82 23.75 0.49
C ALA A 476 11.95 24.77 0.28
N GLU A 477 13.16 24.49 0.77
CA GLU A 477 14.36 25.30 0.49
C GLU A 477 14.68 25.31 -1.01
N ASP A 478 14.61 24.15 -1.67
CA ASP A 478 14.83 24.02 -3.12
C ASP A 478 13.80 24.86 -3.91
N GLN A 479 12.51 24.77 -3.57
CA GLN A 479 11.44 25.57 -4.21
C GLN A 479 11.60 27.09 -3.99
N VAL A 480 12.09 27.50 -2.82
CA VAL A 480 12.36 28.92 -2.55
C VAL A 480 13.54 29.41 -3.37
N SER A 481 14.57 28.57 -3.57
CA SER A 481 15.68 28.86 -4.47
C SER A 481 15.20 29.06 -5.91
N GLU A 482 14.34 28.16 -6.42
CA GLU A 482 13.75 28.29 -7.76
C GLU A 482 12.94 29.60 -7.92
N LEU A 483 12.06 29.92 -6.94
CA LEU A 483 11.30 31.18 -6.95
C LEU A 483 12.20 32.42 -6.89
N GLN A 484 13.32 32.34 -6.20
CA GLN A 484 14.29 33.43 -6.12
C GLN A 484 14.97 33.65 -7.48
N GLU A 485 15.31 32.58 -8.19
CA GLU A 485 15.82 32.66 -9.56
C GLU A 485 14.78 33.28 -10.52
N ASP A 486 13.52 32.88 -10.42
CA ASP A 486 12.41 33.44 -11.22
C ASP A 486 12.23 34.95 -10.99
N LEU A 487 12.27 35.41 -9.74
CA LEU A 487 12.14 36.84 -9.42
C LEU A 487 13.30 37.65 -10.01
N VAL A 488 14.53 37.12 -9.95
CA VAL A 488 15.71 37.77 -10.54
C VAL A 488 15.57 37.86 -12.07
N ALA A 489 14.99 36.85 -12.72
CA ALA A 489 14.72 36.86 -14.15
C ALA A 489 13.59 37.81 -14.58
N MET A 490 12.55 37.98 -13.76
CA MET A 490 11.39 38.84 -14.08
C MET A 490 11.70 40.34 -13.98
N LYS A 491 12.58 40.76 -13.05
CA LYS A 491 12.94 42.18 -12.82
C LYS A 491 13.41 42.93 -14.09
N PRO A 492 14.39 42.43 -14.87
CA PRO A 492 14.84 43.13 -16.08
C PRO A 492 13.75 43.19 -17.17
N VAL A 493 12.93 42.15 -17.31
CA VAL A 493 11.83 42.10 -18.27
C VAL A 493 10.77 43.15 -17.94
N LEU A 494 10.49 43.35 -16.65
CA LEU A 494 9.55 44.37 -16.19
C LEU A 494 10.06 45.79 -16.45
N GLU A 495 11.35 46.05 -16.19
CA GLU A 495 11.95 47.36 -16.46
C GLU A 495 11.95 47.68 -17.96
N GLN A 496 12.26 46.70 -18.81
CA GLN A 496 12.23 46.87 -20.25
C GLN A 496 10.81 47.14 -20.76
N THR A 497 9.82 46.32 -20.38
CA THR A 497 8.42 46.51 -20.78
C THR A 497 7.84 47.84 -20.26
N SER A 498 8.27 48.29 -19.08
CA SER A 498 7.91 49.60 -18.55
C SER A 498 8.44 50.77 -19.39
N LYS A 499 9.65 50.64 -19.95
CA LYS A 499 10.22 51.64 -20.87
C LYS A 499 9.46 51.63 -22.20
N GLU A 500 9.19 50.45 -22.75
CA GLU A 500 8.44 50.29 -24.00
C GLU A 500 7.03 50.91 -23.91
N VAL A 501 6.29 50.68 -22.82
CA VAL A 501 4.96 51.28 -22.58
C VAL A 501 5.04 52.81 -22.50
N ALA A 502 6.06 53.36 -21.82
CA ALA A 502 6.26 54.81 -21.70
C ALA A 502 6.57 55.46 -23.06
N GLU A 503 7.39 54.82 -23.88
CA GLU A 503 7.71 55.29 -25.24
C GLU A 503 6.48 55.25 -26.16
N MET A 504 5.69 54.18 -26.11
CA MET A 504 4.45 54.06 -26.90
C MET A 504 3.42 55.14 -26.55
N MET A 505 3.33 55.55 -25.28
CA MET A 505 2.44 56.63 -24.84
C MET A 505 2.78 57.97 -25.47
N VAL A 506 4.08 58.31 -25.54
CA VAL A 506 4.55 59.55 -26.17
C VAL A 506 4.19 59.60 -27.66
N VAL A 507 4.31 58.47 -28.36
CA VAL A 507 3.96 58.37 -29.80
C VAL A 507 2.44 58.51 -29.99
N ILE A 508 1.61 57.88 -29.16
CA ILE A 508 0.14 58.02 -29.23
C ILE A 508 -0.30 59.45 -28.96
N GLU A 509 0.29 60.15 -27.98
CA GLU A 509 -0.03 61.56 -27.70
C GLU A 509 0.35 62.51 -28.85
N ALA A 510 1.47 62.24 -29.52
CA ALA A 510 1.88 62.99 -30.72
C ALA A 510 0.92 62.74 -31.89
N ASP A 511 0.66 61.46 -32.22
CA ASP A 511 -0.24 61.07 -33.33
C ASP A 511 -1.69 61.56 -33.06
N LYS A 512 -2.15 61.61 -31.79
CA LYS A 512 -3.45 62.20 -31.41
C LYS A 512 -3.53 63.72 -31.60
N LYS A 513 -2.45 64.44 -31.31
CA LYS A 513 -2.37 65.89 -31.59
C LYS A 513 -2.42 66.15 -33.09
N ASP A 514 -1.68 65.37 -33.88
CA ASP A 514 -1.68 65.49 -35.34
C ASP A 514 -3.06 65.14 -35.94
N ALA A 515 -3.75 64.13 -35.39
CA ALA A 515 -5.13 63.80 -35.75
C ALA A 515 -6.10 64.94 -35.45
N ALA A 516 -5.98 65.61 -34.29
CA ALA A 516 -6.82 66.73 -33.91
C ALA A 516 -6.64 67.93 -34.86
N VAL A 517 -5.40 68.25 -35.24
CA VAL A 517 -5.09 69.30 -36.23
C VAL A 517 -5.70 68.95 -37.59
N THR A 518 -5.60 67.69 -38.01
CA THR A 518 -6.18 67.21 -39.28
C THR A 518 -7.71 67.21 -39.23
N GLN A 519 -8.31 66.91 -38.08
CA GLN A 519 -9.75 66.93 -37.85
C GLN A 519 -10.33 68.35 -37.90
N GLU A 520 -9.62 69.33 -37.35
CA GLU A 520 -10.01 70.75 -37.44
C GLU A 520 -9.94 71.26 -38.89
N ALA A 521 -8.94 70.83 -39.67
CA ALA A 521 -8.85 71.13 -41.09
C ALA A 521 -10.02 70.53 -41.89
N VAL A 522 -10.39 69.26 -41.64
CA VAL A 522 -11.55 68.60 -42.26
C VAL A 522 -12.85 69.31 -41.90
N ALA A 523 -13.05 69.68 -40.62
CA ALA A 523 -14.26 70.40 -40.19
C ALA A 523 -14.41 71.77 -40.87
N LYS A 524 -13.28 72.46 -41.10
CA LYS A 524 -13.27 73.72 -41.85
C LYS A 524 -13.64 73.51 -43.31
N GLU A 525 -13.03 72.55 -43.99
CA GLU A 525 -13.34 72.22 -45.40
C GLU A 525 -14.78 71.70 -45.57
N GLU A 526 -15.31 70.97 -44.59
CA GLU A 526 -16.70 70.49 -44.58
C GLU A 526 -17.69 71.65 -44.47
N SER A 527 -17.41 72.64 -43.62
CA SER A 527 -18.23 73.85 -43.50
C SER A 527 -18.23 74.71 -44.78
N GLU A 528 -17.08 74.80 -45.46
CA GLU A 528 -16.95 75.50 -46.74
C GLU A 528 -17.70 74.75 -47.86
N ALA A 529 -17.66 73.42 -47.87
CA ALA A 529 -18.43 72.60 -48.80
C ALA A 529 -19.94 72.71 -48.55
N LEU A 530 -20.39 72.74 -47.28
CA LEU A 530 -21.80 72.83 -46.92
C LEU A 530 -22.41 74.18 -47.33
N THR A 531 -21.71 75.28 -47.04
CA THR A 531 -22.15 76.64 -47.41
C THR A 531 -22.25 76.80 -48.92
N LYS A 532 -21.26 76.32 -49.69
CA LYS A 532 -21.32 76.33 -51.17
C LYS A 532 -22.42 75.44 -51.73
N LYS A 533 -22.72 74.32 -51.08
CA LYS A 533 -23.82 73.42 -51.46
C LYS A 533 -25.18 74.10 -51.28
N GLU A 534 -25.41 74.79 -50.16
CA GLU A 534 -26.65 75.53 -49.89
C GLU A 534 -26.84 76.72 -50.85
N ILE A 535 -25.77 77.46 -51.15
CA ILE A 535 -25.81 78.57 -52.13
C ILE A 535 -26.17 78.05 -53.53
N THR A 536 -25.57 76.93 -53.97
CA THR A 536 -25.88 76.35 -55.28
C THR A 536 -27.33 75.84 -55.36
N GLN A 537 -27.82 75.24 -54.26
CA GLN A 537 -29.19 74.72 -54.17
C GLN A 537 -30.24 75.84 -54.22
N THR A 538 -30.01 76.94 -53.51
CA THR A 538 -30.93 78.11 -53.52
C THR A 538 -31.00 78.78 -54.88
N ILE A 539 -29.88 78.92 -55.60
CA ILE A 539 -29.84 79.48 -56.97
C ILE A 539 -30.61 78.57 -57.95
N LYS A 540 -30.58 77.25 -57.73
CA LYS A 540 -31.32 76.26 -58.54
C LYS A 540 -32.84 76.38 -58.35
N ASP A 541 -33.28 76.46 -57.10
CA ASP A 541 -34.70 76.52 -56.76
C ASP A 541 -35.35 77.84 -57.24
N ASP A 542 -34.59 78.94 -57.23
CA ASP A 542 -35.04 80.27 -57.68
C ASP A 542 -35.21 80.40 -59.21
N ALA A 543 -34.42 79.67 -60.00
CA ALA A 543 -34.55 79.64 -61.46
C ALA A 543 -35.75 78.79 -61.92
N GLN A 544 -36.10 77.76 -61.14
CA GLN A 544 -37.19 76.84 -61.45
C GLN A 544 -38.57 77.46 -61.16
N ARG A 545 -38.70 78.18 -60.05
CA ARG A 545 -39.96 78.83 -59.63
C ARG A 545 -40.51 79.82 -60.66
N ASP A 546 -39.65 80.62 -61.28
CA ASP A 546 -40.08 81.67 -62.23
C ASP A 546 -40.51 81.10 -63.59
N LEU A 547 -40.03 79.90 -63.95
CA LEU A 547 -40.43 79.20 -65.18
C LEU A 547 -41.84 78.59 -65.05
N ASP A 548 -42.23 78.19 -63.84
CA ASP A 548 -43.51 77.54 -63.55
C ASP A 548 -44.73 78.50 -63.60
N GLU A 549 -44.53 79.82 -63.65
CA GLU A 549 -45.62 80.82 -63.65
C GLU A 549 -46.35 80.94 -65.02
N ALA A 550 -45.67 80.63 -66.13
CA ALA A 550 -46.22 80.78 -67.48
C ALA A 550 -46.74 79.47 -68.10
N ILE A 551 -46.30 78.31 -67.59
CA ILE A 551 -46.66 76.98 -68.11
C ILE A 551 -48.17 76.67 -67.95
N PRO A 552 -48.84 76.98 -66.84
CA PRO A 552 -50.26 76.64 -66.66
C PRO A 552 -51.19 77.32 -67.67
N ALA A 553 -50.90 78.58 -68.00
CA ALA A 553 -51.68 79.35 -68.97
C ALA A 553 -51.53 78.82 -70.40
N LEU A 554 -50.33 78.31 -70.75
CA LEU A 554 -50.06 77.68 -72.03
C LEU A 554 -50.74 76.30 -72.15
N ASP A 555 -50.65 75.48 -71.10
CA ASP A 555 -51.26 74.15 -71.08
C ASP A 555 -52.79 74.23 -71.17
N GLU A 556 -53.41 75.21 -70.52
CA GLU A 556 -54.86 75.42 -70.60
C GLU A 556 -55.31 75.80 -72.01
N ALA A 557 -54.57 76.65 -72.70
CA ALA A 557 -54.87 77.03 -74.08
C ALA A 557 -54.71 75.86 -75.07
N VAL A 558 -53.62 75.08 -74.97
CA VAL A 558 -53.41 73.89 -75.82
C VAL A 558 -54.49 72.84 -75.56
N ARG A 559 -54.91 72.64 -74.30
CA ARG A 559 -56.00 71.74 -73.93
C ARG A 559 -57.35 72.16 -74.49
N CYS A 560 -57.61 73.46 -74.62
CA CYS A 560 -58.83 73.96 -75.25
C CYS A 560 -58.81 73.75 -76.77
N LEU A 561 -57.66 73.96 -77.43
CA LEU A 561 -57.51 73.70 -78.86
C LEU A 561 -57.66 72.21 -79.21
N SER A 562 -57.12 71.29 -78.40
CA SER A 562 -57.20 69.85 -78.67
C SER A 562 -58.63 69.27 -78.59
N LYS A 563 -59.58 70.00 -78.00
CA LYS A 563 -61.00 69.61 -77.92
C LYS A 563 -61.80 69.98 -79.17
N LEU A 564 -61.27 70.85 -80.03
CA LEU A 564 -61.94 71.27 -81.25
C LEU A 564 -61.80 70.21 -82.35
N LYS A 565 -62.93 69.81 -82.95
CA LYS A 565 -62.98 68.93 -84.12
C LYS A 565 -63.06 69.76 -85.42
N ALA A 566 -62.66 69.15 -86.53
CA ALA A 566 -62.69 69.76 -87.86
C ALA A 566 -64.08 70.31 -88.26
N GLU A 567 -65.17 69.80 -87.68
CA GLU A 567 -66.53 70.29 -87.92
C GLU A 567 -66.75 71.72 -87.41
N HIS A 568 -66.22 72.08 -86.24
CA HIS A 568 -66.37 73.43 -85.67
C HIS A 568 -65.65 74.50 -86.50
N VAL A 569 -64.55 74.13 -87.18
CA VAL A 569 -63.84 75.03 -88.10
C VAL A 569 -64.57 75.12 -89.46
N ARG A 570 -65.22 74.03 -89.91
CA ARG A 570 -66.10 74.08 -91.10
C ARG A 570 -67.31 74.98 -90.88
N GLU A 571 -67.89 75.00 -89.69
CA GLU A 571 -69.00 75.91 -89.33
C GLU A 571 -68.59 77.38 -89.53
N VAL A 572 -67.40 77.77 -89.09
CA VAL A 572 -66.87 79.13 -89.26
C VAL A 572 -66.65 79.46 -90.75
N LYS A 573 -66.16 78.50 -91.54
CA LYS A 573 -65.94 78.67 -92.99
C LYS A 573 -67.23 78.86 -93.77
N ALA A 574 -68.30 78.14 -93.40
CA ALA A 574 -69.58 78.15 -94.12
C ALA A 574 -70.37 79.46 -93.96
N MET A 575 -69.95 80.37 -93.07
CA MET A 575 -70.65 81.64 -92.83
C MET A 575 -70.42 82.63 -93.97
N THR A 576 -71.48 82.95 -94.71
CA THR A 576 -71.45 83.94 -95.80
C THR A 576 -71.28 85.39 -95.28
N ASN A 577 -71.68 85.67 -94.03
CA ASN A 577 -71.48 86.97 -93.37
C ASN A 577 -71.28 86.79 -91.85
N PRO A 578 -70.03 86.71 -91.34
CA PRO A 578 -69.75 86.31 -89.94
C PRO A 578 -69.93 87.45 -88.92
N PRO A 579 -70.24 87.13 -87.63
CA PRO A 579 -70.28 88.09 -86.52
C PRO A 579 -68.92 88.79 -86.26
N SER A 580 -68.94 89.98 -85.65
CA SER A 580 -67.72 90.78 -85.37
C SER A 580 -66.65 90.03 -84.57
N GLY A 581 -67.05 89.25 -83.56
CA GLY A 581 -66.11 88.46 -82.74
C GLY A 581 -65.36 87.37 -83.52
N VAL A 582 -65.99 86.80 -84.56
CA VAL A 582 -65.35 85.80 -85.44
C VAL A 582 -64.33 86.48 -86.37
N LYS A 583 -64.63 87.67 -86.88
CA LYS A 583 -63.68 88.46 -87.68
C LYS A 583 -62.43 88.85 -86.88
N LEU A 584 -62.61 89.38 -85.67
CA LEU A 584 -61.50 89.76 -84.78
C LEU A 584 -60.58 88.57 -84.43
N THR A 585 -61.17 87.39 -84.21
CA THR A 585 -60.38 86.18 -83.91
C THR A 585 -59.58 85.69 -85.10
N MET A 586 -60.16 85.71 -86.30
CA MET A 586 -59.42 85.32 -87.50
C MET A 586 -58.37 86.38 -87.90
N GLU A 587 -58.62 87.65 -87.62
CA GLU A 587 -57.61 88.72 -87.75
C GLU A 587 -56.41 88.47 -86.82
N ALA A 588 -56.65 88.19 -85.54
CA ALA A 588 -55.60 87.89 -84.57
C ALA A 588 -54.76 86.67 -84.98
N VAL A 589 -55.40 85.61 -85.49
CA VAL A 589 -54.70 84.42 -86.02
C VAL A 589 -53.92 84.74 -87.28
N CYS A 590 -54.47 85.54 -88.21
CA CYS A 590 -53.73 86.00 -89.39
C CYS A 590 -52.47 86.77 -88.99
N ILE A 591 -52.54 87.58 -87.93
CA ILE A 591 -51.38 88.30 -87.39
C ILE A 591 -50.35 87.32 -86.79
N MET A 592 -50.78 86.35 -85.99
CA MET A 592 -49.89 85.33 -85.40
C MET A 592 -49.15 84.50 -86.47
N PHE A 593 -49.81 84.18 -87.58
CA PHE A 593 -49.22 83.46 -88.72
C PHE A 593 -48.63 84.39 -89.80
N SER A 594 -48.62 85.71 -89.58
CA SER A 594 -48.08 86.72 -90.52
C SER A 594 -48.72 86.72 -91.93
N ILE A 595 -50.04 86.49 -92.03
CA ILE A 595 -50.82 86.48 -93.28
C ILE A 595 -51.30 87.90 -93.64
N LYS A 596 -51.16 88.29 -94.92
CA LYS A 596 -51.49 89.64 -95.43
C LYS A 596 -52.96 89.77 -95.84
N PRO A 597 -53.63 90.93 -95.63
CA PRO A 597 -55.04 91.14 -95.96
C PRO A 597 -55.32 91.36 -97.47
N VAL A 598 -56.56 91.13 -97.91
CA VAL A 598 -57.03 91.42 -99.28
C VAL A 598 -57.77 92.76 -99.28
N ARG A 599 -57.45 93.65 -100.24
CA ARG A 599 -58.04 95.01 -100.32
C ARG A 599 -59.34 95.03 -101.12
N LYS A 600 -60.46 95.40 -100.48
CA LYS A 600 -61.77 95.62 -101.13
C LYS A 600 -62.24 97.08 -101.05
N ASN A 601 -63.03 97.49 -102.02
CA ASN A 601 -63.73 98.78 -102.00
C ASN A 601 -64.96 98.70 -101.08
N ASP A 602 -65.12 99.68 -100.19
CA ASP A 602 -66.12 99.72 -99.12
C ASP A 602 -67.56 99.99 -99.65
N PRO A 603 -68.58 99.19 -99.27
CA PRO A 603 -69.98 99.44 -99.63
C PRO A 603 -70.58 100.73 -99.03
N ASN A 604 -70.02 101.25 -97.92
CA ASN A 604 -70.56 102.42 -97.23
C ASN A 604 -69.82 103.73 -97.54
N LYS A 605 -68.77 103.72 -98.39
CA LYS A 605 -68.05 104.91 -98.90
C LYS A 605 -67.51 104.67 -100.31
N LEU A 606 -68.06 105.39 -101.30
CA LEU A 606 -67.61 105.34 -102.70
C LEU A 606 -66.15 105.85 -102.81
N GLY A 607 -65.17 104.94 -102.95
CA GLY A 607 -63.75 105.26 -103.24
C GLY A 607 -62.70 104.92 -102.18
N ALA A 608 -63.07 104.36 -101.01
CA ALA A 608 -62.11 103.93 -99.98
C ALA A 608 -61.90 102.39 -99.98
N LYS A 609 -60.65 101.95 -99.78
CA LYS A 609 -60.26 100.52 -99.69
C LYS A 609 -60.06 100.10 -98.23
N ILE A 610 -60.73 99.04 -97.80
CA ILE A 610 -60.56 98.43 -96.46
C ILE A 610 -59.77 97.13 -96.61
N ASP A 611 -58.82 96.91 -95.69
CA ASP A 611 -58.05 95.68 -95.58
C ASP A 611 -58.95 94.60 -94.93
N ASP A 612 -59.41 93.64 -95.74
CA ASP A 612 -60.29 92.56 -95.30
C ASP A 612 -59.45 91.30 -95.02
N TYR A 613 -59.22 91.02 -93.74
CA TYR A 613 -58.54 89.82 -93.28
C TYR A 613 -59.44 88.57 -93.36
N TRP A 614 -60.76 88.72 -93.47
CA TRP A 614 -61.68 87.58 -93.52
C TRP A 614 -61.52 86.79 -94.82
N GLU A 615 -61.37 87.46 -95.96
CA GLU A 615 -61.14 86.77 -97.24
C GLU A 615 -59.78 86.06 -97.27
N SER A 616 -58.76 86.66 -96.65
CA SER A 616 -57.42 86.07 -96.51
C SER A 616 -57.46 84.86 -95.61
N ALA A 617 -58.17 84.95 -94.48
CA ALA A 617 -58.41 83.83 -93.57
C ALA A 617 -59.21 82.70 -94.25
N GLN A 618 -60.21 83.01 -95.07
CA GLN A 618 -60.97 82.00 -95.82
C GLN A 618 -60.12 81.23 -96.83
N LYS A 619 -59.22 81.93 -97.53
CA LYS A 619 -58.34 81.34 -98.56
C LYS A 619 -57.15 80.58 -97.98
N GLU A 620 -56.50 81.12 -96.95
CA GLU A 620 -55.23 80.58 -96.44
C GLU A 620 -55.38 79.75 -95.16
N LEU A 621 -56.25 80.13 -94.22
CA LEU A 621 -56.38 79.47 -92.92
C LEU A 621 -57.54 78.47 -92.84
N LEU A 622 -58.71 78.83 -93.39
CA LEU A 622 -59.94 78.03 -93.29
C LEU A 622 -60.13 77.07 -94.48
N GLN A 623 -59.17 76.98 -95.41
CA GLN A 623 -59.27 76.06 -96.55
C GLN A 623 -59.25 74.60 -96.08
N ASP A 624 -58.30 74.26 -95.19
CA ASP A 624 -58.14 72.93 -94.59
C ASP A 624 -58.26 72.99 -93.04
N PRO A 625 -59.41 72.55 -92.48
CA PRO A 625 -59.67 72.55 -91.04
C PRO A 625 -58.65 71.80 -90.18
N LYS A 626 -58.04 70.73 -90.69
CA LYS A 626 -57.08 69.93 -89.90
C LYS A 626 -55.73 70.63 -89.81
N LYS A 627 -55.27 71.21 -90.92
CA LYS A 627 -53.97 71.90 -90.99
C LYS A 627 -53.91 73.13 -90.07
N LEU A 628 -55.01 73.86 -89.91
CA LEU A 628 -55.09 75.00 -88.99
C LEU A 628 -54.89 74.59 -87.53
N LEU A 629 -55.59 73.53 -87.09
CA LEU A 629 -55.48 73.03 -85.71
C LEU A 629 -54.07 72.51 -85.42
N ASP A 630 -53.45 71.76 -86.35
CA ASP A 630 -52.07 71.31 -86.21
C ASP A 630 -51.07 72.47 -86.14
N SER A 631 -51.29 73.51 -86.95
CA SER A 631 -50.42 74.70 -86.97
C SER A 631 -50.52 75.53 -85.69
N LEU A 632 -51.69 75.56 -85.04
CA LEU A 632 -51.87 76.20 -83.73
C LEU A 632 -51.22 75.38 -82.60
N MET A 633 -51.26 74.05 -82.67
CA MET A 633 -50.64 73.17 -81.67
C MET A 633 -49.11 73.16 -81.72
N HIS A 634 -48.52 73.26 -82.91
CA HIS A 634 -47.06 73.18 -83.13
C HIS A 634 -46.41 74.53 -83.40
N TYR A 635 -47.04 75.63 -82.97
CA TYR A 635 -46.46 76.96 -83.10
C TYR A 635 -45.21 77.09 -82.23
N ASP A 636 -44.14 77.64 -82.79
CA ASP A 636 -42.87 77.83 -82.09
C ASP A 636 -42.99 78.92 -81.03
N LYS A 637 -43.25 78.48 -79.79
CA LYS A 637 -43.44 79.34 -78.61
C LYS A 637 -42.15 79.95 -78.08
N GLU A 638 -40.97 79.43 -78.45
CA GLU A 638 -39.68 79.91 -77.94
C GLU A 638 -39.07 80.99 -78.84
N ASN A 639 -39.61 81.19 -80.06
CA ASN A 639 -39.07 82.14 -81.03
C ASN A 639 -40.16 82.94 -81.78
N ILE A 640 -41.03 83.62 -81.03
CA ILE A 640 -42.04 84.55 -81.60
C ILE A 640 -41.38 85.89 -81.93
N ALA A 641 -41.44 86.33 -83.18
CA ALA A 641 -40.86 87.59 -83.61
C ALA A 641 -41.52 88.81 -82.91
N ASP A 642 -40.70 89.74 -82.40
CA ASP A 642 -41.20 90.92 -81.65
C ASP A 642 -42.22 91.76 -82.46
N SER A 643 -42.06 91.81 -83.79
CA SER A 643 -43.00 92.49 -84.70
C SER A 643 -44.42 91.88 -84.77
N VAL A 644 -44.58 90.61 -84.40
CA VAL A 644 -45.89 89.92 -84.31
C VAL A 644 -46.56 90.24 -82.97
N ILE A 645 -45.77 90.26 -81.89
CA ILE A 645 -46.22 90.66 -80.55
C ILE A 645 -46.72 92.11 -80.54
N GLU A 646 -45.99 93.06 -81.15
CA GLU A 646 -46.41 94.46 -81.23
C GLU A 646 -47.75 94.64 -81.98
N LYS A 647 -48.00 93.86 -83.04
CA LYS A 647 -49.23 93.95 -83.83
C LYS A 647 -50.43 93.30 -83.16
N ILE A 648 -50.23 92.29 -82.31
CA ILE A 648 -51.33 91.61 -81.60
C ILE A 648 -51.63 92.23 -80.23
N THR A 649 -50.70 93.03 -79.68
CA THR A 649 -50.88 93.73 -78.38
C THR A 649 -52.17 94.56 -78.33
N PRO A 650 -52.52 95.40 -79.34
CA PRO A 650 -53.78 96.16 -79.31
C PRO A 650 -55.04 95.28 -79.36
N TYR A 651 -54.92 94.03 -79.85
CA TYR A 651 -56.03 93.08 -79.89
C TYR A 651 -56.22 92.41 -78.53
N ILE A 652 -55.15 92.02 -77.84
CA ILE A 652 -55.22 91.38 -76.51
C ILE A 652 -55.72 92.35 -75.43
N GLU A 653 -55.51 93.66 -75.61
CA GLU A 653 -55.95 94.71 -74.68
C GLU A 653 -57.40 95.20 -74.92
N ARG A 654 -58.06 94.82 -76.02
CA ARG A 654 -59.45 95.21 -76.31
C ARG A 654 -60.46 94.38 -75.49
N GLU A 655 -61.43 95.04 -74.85
CA GLU A 655 -62.53 94.38 -74.10
C GLU A 655 -63.36 93.42 -74.97
N ASP A 656 -63.49 93.73 -76.26
CA ASP A 656 -64.26 92.92 -77.22
C ASP A 656 -63.57 91.61 -77.61
N PHE A 657 -62.27 91.47 -77.31
CA PHE A 657 -61.42 90.32 -77.64
C PHE A 657 -61.17 89.40 -76.43
N ASP A 658 -62.21 89.21 -75.62
CA ASP A 658 -62.19 88.29 -74.48
C ASP A 658 -62.75 86.89 -74.85
N PRO A 659 -62.12 85.77 -74.41
CA PRO A 659 -62.61 84.43 -74.70
C PRO A 659 -64.08 84.20 -74.31
N GLN A 660 -64.57 84.80 -73.21
CA GLN A 660 -65.97 84.64 -72.78
C GLN A 660 -66.94 85.42 -73.67
N ALA A 661 -66.53 86.58 -74.19
CA ALA A 661 -67.33 87.36 -75.13
C ALA A 661 -67.43 86.67 -76.51
N ILE A 662 -66.30 86.13 -77.01
CA ILE A 662 -66.21 85.46 -78.31
C ILE A 662 -66.95 84.11 -78.32
N LYS A 663 -67.04 83.42 -77.18
CA LYS A 663 -67.82 82.18 -77.02
C LYS A 663 -69.27 82.30 -77.47
N LYS A 664 -69.91 83.46 -77.25
CA LYS A 664 -71.29 83.72 -77.69
C LYS A 664 -71.44 83.71 -79.21
N ALA A 665 -70.38 84.00 -79.95
CA ALA A 665 -70.36 84.02 -81.41
C ALA A 665 -69.88 82.68 -82.01
N SER A 666 -68.83 82.06 -81.44
CA SER A 666 -68.34 80.74 -81.87
C SER A 666 -67.45 80.09 -80.81
N VAL A 667 -67.72 78.83 -80.46
CA VAL A 667 -66.89 78.02 -79.56
C VAL A 667 -65.51 77.75 -80.15
N ALA A 668 -65.40 77.64 -81.48
CA ALA A 668 -64.10 77.49 -82.15
C ALA A 668 -63.23 78.74 -81.97
N CYS A 669 -63.84 79.93 -82.01
CA CYS A 669 -63.11 81.18 -81.85
C CYS A 669 -62.70 81.47 -80.38
N GLU A 670 -63.43 80.95 -79.39
CA GLU A 670 -63.04 81.02 -77.97
C GLU A 670 -61.67 80.37 -77.72
N ALA A 671 -61.47 79.13 -78.17
CA ALA A 671 -60.22 78.40 -77.94
C ALA A 671 -59.03 79.04 -78.68
N ILE A 672 -59.28 79.57 -79.89
CA ILE A 672 -58.29 80.27 -80.69
C ILE A 672 -57.87 81.60 -80.05
N CYS A 673 -58.80 82.34 -79.46
CA CYS A 673 -58.51 83.56 -78.69
C CYS A 673 -57.68 83.25 -77.43
N MET A 674 -58.05 82.20 -76.68
CA MET A 674 -57.30 81.77 -75.49
C MET A 674 -55.85 81.40 -75.82
N TRP A 675 -55.63 80.74 -76.96
CA TRP A 675 -54.31 80.41 -77.46
C TRP A 675 -53.45 81.64 -77.81
N ALA A 676 -54.01 82.64 -78.50
CA ALA A 676 -53.27 83.84 -78.85
C ALA A 676 -52.80 84.60 -77.58
N ARG A 677 -53.63 84.64 -76.53
CA ARG A 677 -53.27 85.26 -75.23
C ARG A 677 -52.20 84.46 -74.46
N ALA A 678 -52.28 83.13 -74.49
CA ALA A 678 -51.31 82.28 -73.80
C ALA A 678 -49.91 82.33 -74.42
N MET A 679 -49.82 82.38 -75.75
CA MET A 679 -48.54 82.50 -76.47
C MET A 679 -47.83 83.83 -76.18
N PHE A 680 -48.59 84.92 -76.03
CA PHE A 680 -48.05 86.21 -75.58
C PHE A 680 -47.45 86.11 -74.16
N LYS A 681 -48.16 85.49 -73.21
CA LYS A 681 -47.70 85.38 -71.81
C LYS A 681 -46.42 84.55 -71.66
N TYR A 682 -46.26 83.48 -72.43
CA TYR A 682 -45.09 82.58 -72.36
C TYR A 682 -43.79 83.25 -72.82
N ASN A 683 -43.83 84.01 -73.93
CA ASN A 683 -42.64 84.71 -74.45
C ASN A 683 -42.09 85.75 -73.45
N THR A 684 -42.98 86.48 -72.76
CA THR A 684 -42.58 87.49 -71.77
C THR A 684 -41.84 86.89 -70.58
N VAL A 685 -42.26 85.71 -70.12
CA VAL A 685 -41.65 85.03 -68.95
C VAL A 685 -40.34 84.32 -69.35
N SER A 686 -40.26 83.72 -70.54
CA SER A 686 -39.04 83.05 -71.01
C SER A 686 -37.83 83.99 -71.07
N LYS A 687 -38.00 85.23 -71.58
CA LYS A 687 -36.92 86.24 -71.60
C LYS A 687 -36.45 86.69 -70.20
N ALA A 688 -37.24 86.50 -69.15
CA ALA A 688 -36.88 86.89 -67.78
C ALA A 688 -36.01 85.85 -67.04
N VAL A 689 -36.06 84.57 -67.42
CA VAL A 689 -35.43 83.45 -66.67
C VAL A 689 -33.99 83.15 -67.13
N GLU A 690 -33.62 83.53 -68.35
CA GLU A 690 -32.30 83.23 -68.96
C GLU A 690 -31.05 83.64 -68.14
N PRO A 691 -30.97 84.85 -67.52
CA PRO A 691 -29.80 85.23 -66.72
C PRO A 691 -29.60 84.38 -65.44
N LYS A 692 -30.65 83.71 -64.92
CA LYS A 692 -30.54 82.85 -63.73
C LYS A 692 -29.90 81.49 -64.05
N ARG A 693 -30.08 80.97 -65.27
CA ARG A 693 -29.51 79.68 -65.71
C ARG A 693 -27.99 79.71 -65.86
N ILE A 694 -27.42 80.88 -66.18
CA ILE A 694 -25.96 81.05 -66.31
C ILE A 694 -25.29 81.03 -64.93
N LYS A 695 -25.86 81.73 -63.94
CA LYS A 695 -25.33 81.76 -62.56
C LYS A 695 -25.36 80.40 -61.87
N LEU A 696 -26.37 79.57 -62.16
CA LEU A 696 -26.44 78.21 -61.63
C LEU A 696 -25.23 77.36 -62.05
N ARG A 697 -24.78 77.50 -63.30
CA ARG A 697 -23.67 76.70 -63.86
C ARG A 697 -22.32 77.04 -63.21
N GLU A 698 -22.09 78.31 -62.88
CA GLU A 698 -20.86 78.76 -62.22
C GLU A 698 -20.76 78.23 -60.78
N ALA A 699 -21.88 78.25 -60.04
CA ALA A 699 -21.93 77.74 -58.67
C ALA A 699 -21.71 76.22 -58.57
N GLU A 700 -22.21 75.43 -59.55
CA GLU A 700 -22.03 73.99 -59.58
C GLU A 700 -20.56 73.55 -59.76
N GLU A 701 -19.75 74.28 -60.55
CA GLU A 701 -18.34 73.93 -60.75
C GLU A 701 -17.48 74.27 -59.52
N GLU A 702 -17.78 75.38 -58.81
CA GLU A 702 -17.09 75.71 -57.56
C GLU A 702 -17.36 74.69 -56.45
N LEU A 703 -18.58 74.15 -56.38
CA LEU A 703 -18.96 73.11 -55.41
C LEU A 703 -18.13 71.83 -55.62
N LYS A 704 -17.90 71.44 -56.88
CA LYS A 704 -17.15 70.23 -57.24
C LYS A 704 -15.69 70.27 -56.79
N VAL A 705 -15.02 71.41 -56.95
CA VAL A 705 -13.62 71.58 -56.50
C VAL A 705 -13.51 71.50 -54.98
N THR A 706 -14.47 72.06 -54.25
CA THR A 706 -14.47 71.97 -52.77
C THR A 706 -14.76 70.56 -52.25
N MET A 707 -15.61 69.78 -52.93
CA MET A 707 -15.86 68.39 -52.53
C MET A 707 -14.62 67.50 -52.71
N GLN A 708 -13.81 67.70 -53.75
CA GLN A 708 -12.57 66.93 -53.94
C GLN A 708 -11.54 67.18 -52.83
N ARG A 709 -11.41 68.42 -52.35
CA ARG A 709 -10.51 68.74 -51.22
C ARG A 709 -10.96 68.07 -49.93
N LEU A 710 -12.28 68.09 -49.67
CA LEU A 710 -12.87 67.43 -48.52
C LEU A 710 -12.60 65.91 -48.53
N ASP A 711 -12.73 65.26 -49.68
CA ASP A 711 -12.46 63.81 -49.80
C ASP A 711 -10.99 63.46 -49.48
N GLU A 712 -10.02 64.23 -50.01
CA GLU A 712 -8.59 64.02 -49.74
C GLU A 712 -8.24 64.25 -48.25
N ALA A 713 -8.87 65.24 -47.60
CA ALA A 713 -8.66 65.52 -46.19
C ALA A 713 -9.30 64.43 -45.30
N GLN A 714 -10.47 63.92 -45.67
CA GLN A 714 -11.15 62.81 -44.97
C GLN A 714 -10.36 61.50 -45.07
N GLU A 715 -9.73 61.20 -46.22
CA GLU A 715 -8.91 59.99 -46.38
C GLU A 715 -7.64 60.03 -45.51
N LYS A 716 -6.97 61.18 -45.42
CA LYS A 716 -5.83 61.37 -44.52
C LYS A 716 -6.22 61.20 -43.05
N LEU A 717 -7.38 61.74 -42.65
CA LEU A 717 -7.91 61.57 -41.30
C LEU A 717 -8.19 60.08 -41.00
N ALA A 718 -8.73 59.32 -41.96
CA ALA A 718 -8.98 57.89 -41.81
C ALA A 718 -7.69 57.07 -41.62
N GLN A 719 -6.62 57.40 -42.35
CA GLN A 719 -5.32 56.73 -42.22
C GLN A 719 -4.67 56.99 -40.85
N VAL A 720 -4.70 58.24 -40.38
CA VAL A 720 -4.16 58.60 -39.05
C VAL A 720 -4.97 57.91 -37.94
N ASN A 721 -6.31 57.89 -38.04
CA ASN A 721 -7.16 57.21 -37.08
C ASN A 721 -6.94 55.68 -37.05
N ALA A 722 -6.72 55.03 -38.20
CA ALA A 722 -6.42 53.60 -38.26
C ALA A 722 -5.06 53.26 -37.60
N ARG A 723 -4.07 54.13 -37.79
CA ARG A 723 -2.76 54.01 -37.13
C ARG A 723 -2.87 54.19 -35.62
N ILE A 724 -3.64 55.18 -35.15
CA ILE A 724 -3.93 55.39 -33.73
C ILE A 724 -4.63 54.16 -33.14
N ALA A 725 -5.66 53.63 -33.80
CA ALA A 725 -6.39 52.46 -33.31
C ALA A 725 -5.47 51.23 -33.14
N LYS A 726 -4.52 51.02 -34.06
CA LYS A 726 -3.53 49.93 -33.94
C LYS A 726 -2.56 50.18 -32.78
N LEU A 727 -2.01 51.39 -32.67
CA LEU A 727 -1.10 51.75 -31.58
C LEU A 727 -1.79 51.69 -30.21
N GLU A 728 -3.07 52.06 -30.12
CA GLU A 728 -3.88 51.93 -28.91
C GLU A 728 -4.12 50.46 -28.54
N ALA A 729 -4.34 49.57 -29.52
CA ALA A 729 -4.45 48.14 -29.29
C ALA A 729 -3.13 47.53 -28.78
N ASP A 730 -2.01 47.82 -29.46
CA ASP A 730 -0.68 47.34 -29.05
C ASP A 730 -0.29 47.91 -27.67
N TYR A 731 -0.61 49.17 -27.39
CA TYR A 731 -0.42 49.80 -26.09
C TYR A 731 -1.27 49.12 -25.00
N SER A 732 -2.54 48.83 -25.28
CA SER A 732 -3.41 48.15 -24.32
C SER A 732 -2.88 46.76 -23.94
N ALA A 733 -2.38 46.00 -24.93
CA ALA A 733 -1.78 44.70 -24.70
C ALA A 733 -0.44 44.79 -23.93
N ALA A 734 0.40 45.79 -24.24
CA ALA A 734 1.64 46.04 -23.53
C ALA A 734 1.40 46.46 -22.06
N VAL A 735 0.38 47.30 -21.82
CA VAL A 735 -0.06 47.71 -20.48
C VAL A 735 -0.60 46.52 -19.70
N GLU A 736 -1.44 45.67 -20.31
CA GLU A 736 -1.97 44.46 -19.65
C GLU A 736 -0.82 43.50 -19.27
N LYS A 737 0.13 43.28 -20.18
CA LYS A 737 1.33 42.46 -19.90
C LYS A 737 2.21 43.08 -18.81
N GLN A 738 2.39 44.40 -18.82
CA GLN A 738 3.13 45.10 -17.76
C GLN A 738 2.43 44.94 -16.41
N GLN A 739 1.11 45.14 -16.35
CA GLN A 739 0.32 44.97 -15.13
C GLN A 739 0.37 43.53 -14.61
N GLN A 740 0.30 42.54 -15.51
CA GLN A 740 0.43 41.13 -15.14
C GLN A 740 1.83 40.81 -14.60
N LEU A 741 2.89 41.26 -15.27
CA LEU A 741 4.27 41.10 -14.78
C LEU A 741 4.52 41.83 -13.46
N GLN A 742 3.93 43.01 -13.25
CA GLN A 742 3.98 43.72 -11.98
C GLN A 742 3.26 42.95 -10.87
N HIS A 743 2.09 42.41 -11.18
CA HIS A 743 1.33 41.58 -10.25
C HIS A 743 2.10 40.30 -9.88
N ASP A 744 2.62 39.58 -10.86
CA ASP A 744 3.36 38.33 -10.66
C ASP A 744 4.68 38.58 -9.91
N SER A 745 5.42 39.65 -10.24
CA SER A 745 6.62 40.06 -9.52
C SER A 745 6.31 40.41 -8.06
N HIS A 746 5.26 41.19 -7.81
CA HIS A 746 4.85 41.55 -6.45
C HIS A 746 4.41 40.31 -5.65
N MET A 747 3.61 39.43 -6.27
CA MET A 747 3.18 38.18 -5.64
C MET A 747 4.37 37.25 -5.36
N CYS A 748 5.37 37.21 -6.23
CA CYS A 748 6.61 36.45 -6.02
C CYS A 748 7.42 37.03 -4.85
N GLU A 749 7.60 38.36 -4.77
CA GLU A 749 8.27 39.03 -3.65
C GLU A 749 7.58 38.73 -2.31
N VAL A 750 6.24 38.83 -2.27
CA VAL A 750 5.46 38.52 -1.06
C VAL A 750 5.58 37.04 -0.69
N LYS A 751 5.57 36.13 -1.66
CA LYS A 751 5.76 34.69 -1.43
C LYS A 751 7.16 34.39 -0.89
N LEU A 752 8.21 34.98 -1.47
CA LEU A 752 9.59 34.82 -1.03
C LEU A 752 9.81 35.38 0.37
N GLU A 753 9.29 36.57 0.68
CA GLU A 753 9.39 37.14 2.02
C GLU A 753 8.75 36.23 3.08
N ARG A 754 7.56 35.70 2.80
CA ARG A 754 6.87 34.74 3.68
C ARG A 754 7.64 33.43 3.80
N ALA A 755 8.17 32.91 2.69
CA ALA A 755 8.91 31.66 2.68
C ALA A 755 10.25 31.79 3.43
N HIS A 756 10.97 32.91 3.28
CA HIS A 756 12.18 33.21 4.04
C HIS A 756 11.89 33.33 5.55
N LYS A 757 10.81 33.99 5.94
CA LYS A 757 10.37 34.04 7.36
C LYS A 757 10.07 32.64 7.90
N LEU A 758 9.42 31.80 7.11
CA LEU A 758 9.07 30.42 7.50
C LEU A 758 10.30 29.52 7.59
N ILE A 759 11.20 29.54 6.60
CA ILE A 759 12.47 28.80 6.62
C ILE A 759 13.36 29.27 7.77
N GLY A 760 13.46 30.59 7.97
CA GLY A 760 14.19 31.19 9.09
C GLY A 760 13.66 30.74 10.45
N GLY A 761 12.33 30.71 10.61
CA GLY A 761 11.67 30.19 11.82
C GLY A 761 11.86 28.68 12.03
N LEU A 762 11.95 27.90 10.94
CA LEU A 762 12.16 26.45 10.97
C LEU A 762 13.64 26.04 11.03
N GLY A 763 14.60 26.95 10.88
CA GLY A 763 16.04 26.62 10.90
C GLY A 763 16.51 26.01 12.23
N GLY A 764 15.95 26.48 13.35
CA GLY A 764 16.19 25.88 14.67
C GLY A 764 15.63 24.46 14.77
N GLU A 765 14.41 24.24 14.27
CA GLU A 765 13.78 22.93 14.22
C GLU A 765 14.53 21.96 13.28
N LYS A 766 15.03 22.43 12.12
CA LYS A 766 15.87 21.64 11.21
C LYS A 766 17.12 21.12 11.90
N SER A 767 17.82 22.00 12.63
CA SER A 767 19.03 21.63 13.37
C SER A 767 18.72 20.59 14.45
N ARG A 768 17.65 20.83 15.22
CA ARG A 768 17.16 19.91 16.25
C ARG A 768 16.73 18.55 15.69
N TRP A 769 16.00 18.52 14.58
CA TRP A 769 15.55 17.26 13.97
C TRP A 769 16.74 16.48 13.40
N ARG A 770 17.73 17.16 12.81
CA ARG A 770 18.97 16.52 12.35
C ARG A 770 19.75 15.90 13.51
N GLU A 771 19.87 16.61 14.63
CA GLU A 771 20.48 16.06 15.85
C GLU A 771 19.68 14.89 16.41
N ASN A 772 18.36 14.98 16.46
CA ASN A 772 17.49 13.88 16.88
C ASN A 772 17.63 12.65 15.99
N VAL A 773 17.69 12.80 14.66
CA VAL A 773 17.92 11.67 13.74
C VAL A 773 19.26 11.00 14.02
N LYS A 774 20.32 11.80 14.27
CA LYS A 774 21.65 11.27 14.62
C LYS A 774 21.62 10.51 15.96
N ASN A 775 20.96 11.08 16.97
CA ASN A 775 20.82 10.44 18.28
C ASN A 775 19.98 9.16 18.20
N LEU A 776 18.88 9.16 17.46
CA LEU A 776 18.03 7.98 17.25
C LEU A 776 18.76 6.90 16.46
N SER A 777 19.59 7.26 15.48
CA SER A 777 20.45 6.30 14.78
C SER A 777 21.43 5.63 15.73
N ARG A 778 22.08 6.41 16.59
CA ARG A 778 22.96 5.86 17.64
C ARG A 778 22.17 4.97 18.61
N SER A 779 20.97 5.38 19.02
CA SER A 779 20.11 4.55 19.87
C SER A 779 19.76 3.22 19.20
N LEU A 780 19.49 3.17 17.89
CA LEU A 780 19.24 1.92 17.18
C LEU A 780 20.43 0.94 17.24
N ASP A 781 21.65 1.46 17.21
CA ASP A 781 22.87 0.65 17.32
C ASP A 781 23.07 0.09 18.74
N LEU A 782 22.66 0.83 19.78
CA LEU A 782 22.74 0.46 21.20
C LEU A 782 21.58 -0.43 21.68
N LEU A 783 20.45 -0.45 20.95
CA LEU A 783 19.26 -1.22 21.33
C LEU A 783 19.53 -2.70 21.68
N PRO A 784 20.42 -3.45 21.00
CA PRO A 784 20.71 -4.83 21.36
C PRO A 784 21.20 -4.99 22.81
N GLY A 785 22.09 -4.11 23.29
CA GLY A 785 22.58 -4.16 24.67
C GLY A 785 21.48 -3.83 25.67
N ASP A 786 20.76 -2.73 25.43
CA ASP A 786 19.65 -2.29 26.27
C ASP A 786 18.53 -3.32 26.37
N CYS A 787 18.13 -3.91 25.23
CA CYS A 787 17.10 -4.93 25.18
C CYS A 787 17.53 -6.22 25.88
N LEU A 788 18.81 -6.58 25.81
CA LEU A 788 19.34 -7.76 26.51
C LEU A 788 19.28 -7.59 28.02
N VAL A 789 19.75 -6.46 28.54
CA VAL A 789 19.68 -6.16 29.99
C VAL A 789 18.23 -6.05 30.45
N ALA A 790 17.37 -5.40 29.68
CA ALA A 790 15.94 -5.28 29.99
C ALA A 790 15.23 -6.65 30.01
N ALA A 791 15.45 -7.48 28.97
CA ALA A 791 14.88 -8.83 28.91
C ALA A 791 15.38 -9.70 30.07
N SER A 792 16.67 -9.61 30.39
CA SER A 792 17.27 -10.31 31.55
C SER A 792 16.66 -9.89 32.87
N GLY A 793 16.37 -8.59 33.01
CA GLY A 793 15.66 -8.06 34.17
C GLY A 793 14.25 -8.64 34.33
N VAL A 794 13.49 -8.70 33.24
CA VAL A 794 12.12 -9.24 33.24
C VAL A 794 12.12 -10.75 33.54
N SER A 795 13.03 -11.52 32.94
CA SER A 795 13.05 -12.98 33.07
C SER A 795 13.60 -13.46 34.42
N TYR A 796 14.61 -12.80 34.99
CA TYR A 796 15.31 -13.34 36.17
C TYR A 796 15.16 -12.54 37.46
N LEU A 797 15.02 -11.21 37.40
CA LEU A 797 15.18 -10.38 38.61
C LEU A 797 13.94 -10.31 39.50
N GLY A 798 12.79 -10.83 39.06
CA GLY A 798 11.53 -10.82 39.81
C GLY A 798 11.67 -11.30 41.27
N PRO A 799 12.24 -12.49 41.54
CA PRO A 799 12.38 -13.04 42.89
C PRO A 799 13.46 -12.38 43.76
N PHE A 800 14.42 -11.66 43.16
CA PHE A 800 15.56 -11.08 43.88
C PHE A 800 15.19 -9.78 44.62
N THR A 801 15.90 -9.48 45.71
CA THR A 801 15.80 -8.18 46.41
C THR A 801 16.54 -7.09 45.64
N ASN A 802 16.22 -5.82 45.91
CA ASN A 802 16.76 -4.68 45.15
C ASN A 802 18.30 -4.64 45.11
N GLU A 803 18.98 -5.00 46.20
CA GLU A 803 20.43 -5.06 46.26
C GLU A 803 21.01 -6.05 45.24
N TYR A 804 20.47 -7.28 45.20
CA TYR A 804 20.89 -8.29 44.22
C TYR A 804 20.52 -7.89 42.79
N ARG A 805 19.37 -7.22 42.59
CA ARG A 805 18.99 -6.71 41.26
C ARG A 805 20.03 -5.73 40.71
N LEU A 806 20.48 -4.78 41.53
CA LEU A 806 21.50 -3.80 41.15
C LEU A 806 22.86 -4.46 40.90
N VAL A 807 23.23 -5.45 41.70
CA VAL A 807 24.49 -6.21 41.53
C VAL A 807 24.49 -6.98 40.20
N CYS A 808 23.41 -7.71 39.90
CA CYS A 808 23.25 -8.43 38.65
C CYS A 808 23.28 -7.46 37.45
N GLU A 809 22.49 -6.38 37.50
CA GLU A 809 22.42 -5.42 36.40
C GLU A 809 23.78 -4.75 36.13
N ALA A 810 24.52 -4.38 37.18
CA ALA A 810 25.87 -3.82 37.05
C ALA A 810 26.85 -4.83 36.44
N ALA A 811 26.79 -6.11 36.84
CA ALA A 811 27.61 -7.17 36.29
C ALA A 811 27.31 -7.39 34.79
N TRP A 812 26.02 -7.40 34.41
CA TRP A 812 25.62 -7.58 33.02
C TRP A 812 26.07 -6.42 32.14
N ARG A 813 25.85 -5.17 32.57
CA ARG A 813 26.31 -3.97 31.84
C ARG A 813 27.83 -3.99 31.64
N GLY A 814 28.59 -4.36 32.69
CA GLY A 814 30.05 -4.48 32.61
C GLY A 814 30.52 -5.52 31.59
N GLU A 815 29.89 -6.70 31.59
CA GLU A 815 30.22 -7.76 30.62
C GLU A 815 29.89 -7.33 29.18
N MET A 816 28.72 -6.74 28.93
CA MET A 816 28.33 -6.29 27.58
C MET A 816 29.31 -5.23 27.05
N SER A 817 29.65 -4.24 27.88
CA SER A 817 30.62 -3.20 27.52
C SER A 817 31.99 -3.79 27.17
N SER A 818 32.46 -4.80 27.92
CA SER A 818 33.74 -5.46 27.65
C SER A 818 33.79 -6.19 26.31
N ARG A 819 32.64 -6.61 25.78
CA ARG A 819 32.49 -7.37 24.54
C ARG A 819 32.12 -6.52 23.33
N GLY A 820 32.15 -5.19 23.47
CA GLY A 820 31.80 -4.27 22.38
C GLY A 820 30.31 -4.28 22.04
N VAL A 821 29.46 -4.61 23.02
CA VAL A 821 28.02 -4.37 22.98
C VAL A 821 27.78 -3.15 23.86
N GLU A 822 27.79 -1.96 23.25
CA GLU A 822 27.59 -0.69 23.97
C GLU A 822 26.17 -0.51 24.50
#